data_AF-A0A157SWM6-F1
#
_entry.id   AF-A0A157SWM6-F1
#
_cell.length_a   1.000
_cell.length_b   1.000
_cell.length_c   1.000
_cell.angle_alpha   90.00
_cell.angle_beta   90.00
_cell.angle_gamma   90.00
#
_symmetry.space_group_name_H-M   'P 1'
#
loop_
_entity.id
_entity.type
_entity.pdbx_description
1 polymer ?
#
loop_
_entity_poly.entity_id
_entity_poly.type
_entity_poly.pdbx_seq_one_letter_code
_entity_poly.pdbx_strand_id
1 'polypeptide(L)'
;MSSLKKLRKLILHPVRFFRDARGKRDQPIFPAGFQGGNLFVVSHLNQLIQVQSLIRFERFSNNRLLILSTPANKVMPRTIHENVHKGLFEAVAELQLPRSPNVVRLDRLNTIAGLYRKVLRQLRPTSVFLLSFERHYAILGKFAVDQGAGIFLVEEGTATYKIGQDGENLAHIDPKGGNRFSIAAIEHLPFYRHLRPALGRIQRFSGVYAAFPGLLRHAFQFERATRFFMHAGGLSADPHTRKQVAAYGITSRDALFVSQRYPIRDVVFIGAIMRVLAAIVQQDEGRIFLKLHPKDRPAVPKAFADEIRLMGLQGRIVLLKEADFLIEPAIAVARPRAVYGLTSTALVYAPLVSPCTKTYSLLPWVTQNVKSHPAYTPAQDDVSVMESHFSILAQFSHVRVLDGQAALGASLTVPGEPGDARTQDAFWLRCAERNLDEALALGLSLGAEFERRHQPCLAALASLARQEPALSDHLHALFAEDPVAWHVARGISAWGRADYESAAAILDEALRMPATEATRTGYARVFLASSLRLSGAAARAMELLQLGWPEDIETPFGLYEMAQLSLADGNTAKYFCYVGWTYPEGVGAMPAPLLDQYATVALADGRGDLVTDAWHEYVRRLHDPTAPGVLTGNTFDAMYGQHHRAVVARQGLWAGFEDARRWRDLMAERGMVAPRAMACLRMESLVLSQDWAGCRDEILHGREQLAEDPRYGFLAMYGAIHANDPALFGFVCTSAPAAWNEEPAMAMLEVWRHVLLRDWQAVLDAAQALAPSPDSCRELRYELACARACRELGDHDGAKRWLIAYERHSKGDACGLIELVRLTLATGQWGRTVQYLEHVYCEERNMPADLLLAYLDGLIELKQWGKALSAMPTARERLPDEAVWLGRLVRVLMAMGRHEEVVAECRQAILLPPDVAWMHAQALRATGQTAAAHEAIHRAGRDAATVEEWALRAEVSLLQNRLQEACDCYEHMMRHFPNTRVVPLYERWFNTKLLLATSKQAM
;
A
#
# COMPACT_ATOMS: atom_id res chain seq x y z
N MET A 1 -35.45 38.07 -22.45
CA MET A 1 -36.80 37.45 -22.59
C MET A 1 -37.24 36.54 -21.43
N SER A 2 -36.37 36.03 -20.56
CA SER A 2 -36.73 35.15 -19.42
C SER A 2 -37.37 35.86 -18.20
N SER A 3 -36.99 37.13 -17.95
CA SER A 3 -37.50 37.95 -16.83
C SER A 3 -38.99 38.30 -16.97
N LEU A 4 -39.43 38.70 -18.17
CA LEU A 4 -40.82 39.05 -18.46
C LEU A 4 -41.80 37.88 -18.31
N LYS A 5 -41.38 36.64 -18.66
CA LYS A 5 -42.21 35.43 -18.46
C LYS A 5 -42.42 35.10 -16.97
N LYS A 6 -41.44 35.37 -16.10
CA LYS A 6 -41.56 35.14 -14.65
C LYS A 6 -42.49 36.16 -13.99
N LEU A 7 -42.41 37.43 -14.38
CA LEU A 7 -43.30 38.49 -13.90
C LEU A 7 -44.75 38.21 -14.33
N ARG A 8 -44.95 37.81 -15.59
CA ARG A 8 -46.28 37.46 -16.13
C ARG A 8 -46.91 36.26 -15.40
N LYS A 9 -46.10 35.25 -15.03
CA LYS A 9 -46.56 34.05 -14.29
C LYS A 9 -46.89 34.37 -12.82
N LEU A 10 -46.19 35.32 -12.20
CA LEU A 10 -46.48 35.82 -10.85
C LEU A 10 -47.83 36.58 -10.81
N ILE A 11 -48.13 37.37 -11.84
CA ILE A 11 -49.36 38.18 -11.91
C ILE A 11 -50.58 37.32 -12.29
N LEU A 12 -50.46 36.42 -13.28
CA LEU A 12 -51.60 35.66 -13.80
C LEU A 12 -51.90 34.37 -13.02
N HIS A 13 -50.88 33.74 -12.40
CA HIS A 13 -51.04 32.48 -11.66
C HIS A 13 -50.19 32.46 -10.37
N PRO A 14 -50.48 33.35 -9.40
CA PRO A 14 -49.68 33.52 -8.19
C PRO A 14 -49.55 32.23 -7.39
N VAL A 15 -50.64 31.47 -7.22
CA VAL A 15 -50.62 30.18 -6.50
C VAL A 15 -49.70 29.16 -7.18
N ARG A 16 -49.72 29.08 -8.52
CA ARG A 16 -48.88 28.14 -9.29
C ARG A 16 -47.40 28.56 -9.30
N PHE A 17 -47.12 29.86 -9.31
CA PHE A 17 -45.78 30.41 -9.17
C PHE A 17 -45.18 30.13 -7.77
N PHE A 18 -45.95 30.38 -6.71
CA PHE A 18 -45.52 30.07 -5.33
C PHE A 18 -45.45 28.55 -5.08
N ARG A 19 -46.28 27.74 -5.74
CA ARG A 19 -46.23 26.27 -5.68
C ARG A 19 -45.01 25.70 -6.41
N ASP A 20 -44.67 26.19 -7.61
CA ASP A 20 -43.45 25.77 -8.34
C ASP A 20 -42.17 26.26 -7.62
N ALA A 21 -42.23 27.43 -6.98
CA ALA A 21 -41.13 27.97 -6.16
C ALA A 21 -40.97 27.26 -4.80
N ARG A 22 -42.07 26.77 -4.19
CA ARG A 22 -42.04 25.86 -3.02
C ARG A 22 -41.57 24.46 -3.42
N GLY A 23 -42.06 23.92 -4.54
CA GLY A 23 -41.73 22.58 -5.04
C GLY A 23 -40.25 22.36 -5.37
N LYS A 24 -39.49 23.41 -5.72
CA LYS A 24 -38.02 23.36 -5.82
C LYS A 24 -37.29 23.68 -4.51
N ARG A 25 -37.93 24.39 -3.57
CA ARG A 25 -37.35 24.72 -2.25
C ARG A 25 -37.41 23.56 -1.26
N ASP A 26 -38.36 22.63 -1.43
CA ASP A 26 -38.64 21.55 -0.47
C ASP A 26 -38.12 20.16 -0.87
N GLN A 27 -37.40 20.01 -1.99
CA GLN A 27 -36.76 18.71 -2.31
C GLN A 27 -35.68 18.37 -1.29
N PRO A 28 -35.70 17.18 -0.66
CA PRO A 28 -34.68 16.79 0.30
C PRO A 28 -33.30 16.72 -0.37
N ILE A 29 -32.26 17.16 0.34
CA ILE A 29 -30.88 17.23 -0.22
C ILE A 29 -30.26 15.83 -0.21
N PHE A 30 -30.47 15.08 0.87
CA PHE A 30 -30.19 13.65 0.93
C PHE A 30 -31.45 12.85 0.57
N PRO A 31 -31.34 11.57 0.19
CA PRO A 31 -32.51 10.70 0.11
C PRO A 31 -33.24 10.60 1.46
N ALA A 32 -34.52 10.24 1.46
CA ALA A 32 -35.29 10.08 2.69
C ALA A 32 -34.81 8.84 3.49
N GLY A 33 -34.95 8.88 4.82
CA GLY A 33 -34.65 7.74 5.72
C GLY A 33 -33.34 7.84 6.50
N PHE A 34 -32.51 8.85 6.27
CA PHE A 34 -31.23 9.03 6.97
C PHE A 34 -31.34 10.06 8.11
N GLN A 35 -31.10 9.63 9.35
CA GLN A 35 -31.00 10.51 10.54
C GLN A 35 -29.83 10.11 11.45
N GLY A 36 -29.29 11.08 12.20
CA GLY A 36 -28.21 10.88 13.16
C GLY A 36 -26.82 10.77 12.52
N GLY A 37 -25.87 10.19 13.26
CA GLY A 37 -24.54 9.80 12.79
C GLY A 37 -23.62 10.95 12.36
N ASN A 38 -22.66 10.62 11.52
CA ASN A 38 -21.53 11.49 11.17
C ASN A 38 -21.78 12.22 9.85
N LEU A 39 -21.63 13.54 9.83
CA LEU A 39 -21.68 14.36 8.62
C LEU A 39 -20.28 14.90 8.28
N PHE A 40 -19.71 14.41 7.19
CA PHE A 40 -18.44 14.89 6.65
C PHE A 40 -18.67 15.92 5.55
N VAL A 41 -17.96 17.04 5.62
CA VAL A 41 -18.15 18.16 4.69
C VAL A 41 -16.87 18.41 3.91
N VAL A 42 -16.92 18.19 2.59
CA VAL A 42 -15.76 18.30 1.70
C VAL A 42 -16.05 19.24 0.53
N SER A 43 -14.99 19.81 -0.05
CA SER A 43 -15.04 20.73 -1.20
C SER A 43 -14.02 20.41 -2.29
N HIS A 44 -13.01 19.59 -1.97
CA HIS A 44 -11.93 19.19 -2.86
C HIS A 44 -11.56 17.70 -2.71
N LEU A 45 -10.87 17.14 -3.71
CA LEU A 45 -10.50 15.72 -3.73
C LEU A 45 -9.57 15.32 -2.55
N ASN A 46 -8.59 16.15 -2.21
CA ASN A 46 -7.68 15.85 -1.08
C ASN A 46 -8.43 15.75 0.26
N GLN A 47 -9.48 16.57 0.45
CA GLN A 47 -10.34 16.52 1.64
C GLN A 47 -11.14 15.22 1.69
N LEU A 48 -11.60 14.70 0.53
CA LEU A 48 -12.22 13.37 0.46
C LEU A 48 -11.23 12.28 0.89
N ILE A 49 -9.99 12.33 0.40
CA ILE A 49 -8.96 11.34 0.76
C ILE A 49 -8.69 11.39 2.29
N GLN A 50 -8.48 12.58 2.86
CA GLN A 50 -8.34 12.79 4.32
C GLN A 50 -9.49 12.12 5.09
N VAL A 51 -10.74 12.44 4.71
CA VAL A 51 -11.93 11.93 5.40
C VAL A 51 -12.07 10.42 5.29
N GLN A 52 -11.82 9.85 4.10
CA GLN A 52 -11.88 8.39 3.92
C GLN A 52 -10.80 7.67 4.73
N SER A 53 -9.60 8.24 4.83
CA SER A 53 -8.54 7.73 5.71
C SER A 53 -8.95 7.82 7.18
N LEU A 54 -9.55 8.95 7.61
CA LEU A 54 -10.01 9.13 8.98
C LEU A 54 -11.11 8.13 9.35
N ILE A 55 -12.08 7.89 8.46
CA ILE A 55 -13.16 6.92 8.69
C ILE A 55 -12.58 5.52 8.90
N ARG A 56 -11.55 5.13 8.14
CA ARG A 56 -10.87 3.83 8.32
C ARG A 56 -10.07 3.80 9.62
N PHE A 57 -9.36 4.88 9.93
CA PHE A 57 -8.53 5.01 11.12
C PHE A 57 -9.34 4.92 12.42
N GLU A 58 -10.48 5.62 12.52
CA GLU A 58 -11.38 5.59 13.68
C GLU A 58 -12.52 4.56 13.57
N ARG A 59 -12.60 3.81 12.45
CA ARG A 59 -13.69 2.85 12.17
C ARG A 59 -15.09 3.45 12.30
N PHE A 60 -15.26 4.70 11.89
CA PHE A 60 -16.56 5.36 11.98
C PHE A 60 -17.63 4.66 11.13
N SER A 61 -18.82 4.49 11.70
CA SER A 61 -20.02 3.98 11.03
C SER A 61 -21.09 5.09 10.91
N ASN A 62 -22.15 4.82 10.15
CA ASN A 62 -23.27 5.75 9.95
C ASN A 62 -22.84 7.11 9.36
N ASN A 63 -22.00 7.07 8.32
CA ASN A 63 -21.37 8.25 7.74
C ASN A 63 -22.15 8.80 6.54
N ARG A 64 -22.27 10.12 6.47
CA ARG A 64 -22.84 10.87 5.36
C ARG A 64 -21.83 11.88 4.83
N LEU A 65 -21.79 12.02 3.50
CA LEU A 65 -20.88 12.95 2.83
C LEU A 65 -21.66 14.11 2.19
N LEU A 66 -21.29 15.34 2.52
CA LEU A 66 -21.76 16.56 1.90
C LEU A 66 -20.66 17.19 1.05
N ILE A 67 -20.86 17.22 -0.27
CA ILE A 67 -19.94 17.79 -1.24
C ILE A 67 -20.37 19.24 -1.53
N LEU A 68 -19.57 20.21 -1.10
CA LEU A 68 -19.79 21.62 -1.38
C LEU A 68 -19.27 21.96 -2.77
N SER A 69 -20.12 22.54 -3.61
CA SER A 69 -19.75 22.98 -4.96
C SER A 69 -20.10 24.45 -5.20
N THR A 70 -19.57 25.05 -6.26
CA THR A 70 -20.03 26.36 -6.74
C THR A 70 -20.21 26.32 -8.25
N PRO A 71 -21.05 27.21 -8.84
CA PRO A 71 -21.21 27.29 -10.29
C PRO A 71 -19.93 27.64 -11.06
N ALA A 72 -18.82 27.98 -10.39
CA ALA A 72 -17.54 28.27 -11.02
C ALA A 72 -16.73 27.01 -11.35
N ASN A 73 -16.94 25.90 -10.63
CA ASN A 73 -16.21 24.65 -10.85
C ASN A 73 -17.17 23.46 -10.79
N LYS A 74 -17.56 22.96 -11.97
CA LYS A 74 -18.43 21.79 -12.12
C LYS A 74 -17.66 20.46 -12.26
N VAL A 75 -16.33 20.53 -12.44
CA VAL A 75 -15.49 19.36 -12.62
C VAL A 75 -15.21 18.70 -11.27
N MET A 76 -14.81 19.50 -10.27
CA MET A 76 -14.42 18.99 -8.95
C MET A 76 -15.50 18.12 -8.26
N PRO A 77 -16.79 18.49 -8.23
CA PRO A 77 -17.81 17.64 -7.61
C PRO A 77 -17.95 16.28 -8.29
N ARG A 78 -17.84 16.23 -9.63
CA ARG A 78 -17.86 14.98 -10.39
C ARG A 78 -16.66 14.10 -10.05
N THR A 79 -15.47 14.69 -10.02
CA THR A 79 -14.24 13.98 -9.63
C THR A 79 -14.35 13.42 -8.21
N ILE A 80 -14.91 14.18 -7.27
CA ILE A 80 -15.16 13.69 -5.91
C ILE A 80 -16.12 12.50 -5.96
N HIS A 81 -17.27 12.62 -6.64
CA HIS A 81 -18.24 11.54 -6.80
C HIS A 81 -17.65 10.25 -7.40
N GLU A 82 -16.76 10.36 -8.39
CA GLU A 82 -16.06 9.23 -9.02
C GLU A 82 -15.09 8.53 -8.07
N ASN A 83 -14.55 9.24 -7.07
CA ASN A 83 -13.55 8.74 -6.13
C ASN A 83 -14.12 8.38 -4.74
N VAL A 84 -15.43 8.52 -4.51
CA VAL A 84 -16.05 8.12 -3.23
C VAL A 84 -16.08 6.60 -3.11
N HIS A 85 -15.53 6.08 -2.01
CA HIS A 85 -15.62 4.69 -1.66
C HIS A 85 -17.01 4.36 -1.09
N LYS A 86 -17.84 3.68 -1.89
CA LYS A 86 -19.25 3.39 -1.58
C LYS A 86 -19.46 2.65 -0.25
N GLY A 87 -18.49 1.86 0.20
CA GLY A 87 -18.55 1.15 1.48
C GLY A 87 -18.36 2.03 2.73
N LEU A 88 -17.92 3.28 2.59
CA LEU A 88 -17.64 4.16 3.74
C LEU A 88 -18.78 5.12 4.08
N PHE A 89 -19.73 5.35 3.17
CA PHE A 89 -20.81 6.33 3.33
C PHE A 89 -22.17 5.73 2.96
N GLU A 90 -23.16 5.90 3.82
CA GLU A 90 -24.55 5.48 3.55
C GLU A 90 -25.22 6.38 2.51
N ALA A 91 -24.85 7.66 2.51
CA ALA A 91 -25.41 8.65 1.61
C ALA A 91 -24.42 9.76 1.27
N VAL A 92 -24.47 10.21 0.01
CA VAL A 92 -23.64 11.29 -0.53
C VAL A 92 -24.55 12.30 -1.20
N ALA A 93 -24.38 13.58 -0.89
CA ALA A 93 -25.14 14.67 -1.52
C ALA A 93 -24.24 15.82 -1.96
N GLU A 94 -24.57 16.43 -3.09
CA GLU A 94 -23.95 17.68 -3.55
C GLU A 94 -24.79 18.89 -3.10
N LEU A 95 -24.14 19.89 -2.51
CA LEU A 95 -24.73 21.17 -2.16
C LEU A 95 -24.04 22.32 -2.90
N GLN A 96 -24.74 22.85 -3.90
CA GLN A 96 -24.23 23.97 -4.68
C GLN A 96 -24.42 25.31 -3.94
N LEU A 97 -23.31 25.93 -3.55
CA LEU A 97 -23.24 27.24 -2.91
C LEU A 97 -23.12 28.39 -3.95
N PRO A 98 -23.45 29.63 -3.59
CA PRO A 98 -23.18 30.81 -4.41
C PRO A 98 -21.69 30.95 -4.77
N ARG A 99 -21.38 31.63 -5.88
CA ARG A 99 -19.99 31.94 -6.27
C ARG A 99 -19.27 32.74 -5.18
N SER A 100 -17.99 32.41 -4.96
CA SER A 100 -17.13 33.03 -3.94
C SER A 100 -17.76 32.98 -2.54
N PRO A 101 -18.01 31.79 -1.97
CA PRO A 101 -18.75 31.62 -0.72
C PRO A 101 -18.02 32.18 0.51
N ASN A 102 -16.71 32.41 0.41
CA ASN A 102 -15.89 33.04 1.46
C ASN A 102 -15.97 34.57 1.49
N VAL A 103 -16.62 35.20 0.50
CA VAL A 103 -16.79 36.65 0.43
C VAL A 103 -17.99 37.08 1.28
N VAL A 104 -17.80 38.05 2.17
CA VAL A 104 -18.86 38.52 3.08
C VAL A 104 -19.86 39.39 2.33
N ARG A 105 -20.99 38.78 1.96
CA ARG A 105 -22.14 39.43 1.32
C ARG A 105 -23.45 38.91 1.90
N LEU A 106 -24.33 39.81 2.31
CA LEU A 106 -25.60 39.49 3.00
C LEU A 106 -26.49 38.53 2.21
N ASP A 107 -26.68 38.77 0.91
CA ASP A 107 -27.53 37.97 0.03
C ASP A 107 -27.03 36.53 -0.10
N ARG A 108 -25.72 36.37 -0.27
CA ARG A 108 -25.06 35.07 -0.41
C ARG A 108 -25.03 34.31 0.90
N LEU A 109 -24.62 34.95 1.99
CA LEU A 109 -24.54 34.32 3.31
C LEU A 109 -25.90 33.89 3.84
N ASN A 110 -26.96 34.68 3.61
CA ASN A 110 -28.33 34.25 3.95
C ASN A 110 -28.77 33.02 3.16
N THR A 111 -28.43 32.96 1.86
CA THR A 111 -28.71 31.80 1.03
C THR A 111 -27.99 30.56 1.56
N ILE A 112 -26.70 30.69 1.85
CA ILE A 112 -25.86 29.61 2.41
C ILE A 112 -26.41 29.15 3.78
N ALA A 113 -26.75 30.08 4.67
CA ALA A 113 -27.33 29.79 5.97
C ALA A 113 -28.66 29.01 5.85
N GLY A 114 -29.52 29.38 4.90
CA GLY A 114 -30.76 28.65 4.60
C GLY A 114 -30.50 27.21 4.15
N LEU A 115 -29.52 27.01 3.28
CA LEU A 115 -29.11 25.69 2.79
C LEU A 115 -28.55 24.80 3.92
N TYR A 116 -27.64 25.32 4.75
CA TYR A 116 -27.10 24.55 5.88
C TYR A 116 -28.17 24.17 6.91
N ARG A 117 -29.09 25.08 7.24
CA ARG A 117 -30.22 24.73 8.12
C ARG A 117 -31.06 23.61 7.55
N LYS A 118 -31.27 23.58 6.22
CA LYS A 118 -32.03 22.52 5.56
C LYS A 118 -31.33 21.17 5.68
N VAL A 119 -30.02 21.11 5.42
CA VAL A 119 -29.21 19.89 5.60
C VAL A 119 -29.27 19.39 7.04
N LEU A 120 -28.98 20.28 8.01
CA LEU A 120 -28.92 19.91 9.42
C LEU A 120 -30.29 19.47 9.96
N ARG A 121 -31.37 20.16 9.59
CA ARG A 121 -32.74 19.74 10.00
C ARG A 121 -33.15 18.40 9.40
N GLN A 122 -32.68 18.10 8.19
CA GLN A 122 -32.96 16.83 7.53
C GLN A 122 -32.22 15.68 8.21
N LEU A 123 -30.92 15.83 8.44
CA LEU A 123 -30.08 14.74 8.95
C LEU A 123 -30.04 14.63 10.48
N ARG A 124 -30.14 15.76 11.20
CA ARG A 124 -29.88 15.85 12.65
C ARG A 124 -28.62 15.06 13.06
N PRO A 125 -27.45 15.40 12.50
CA PRO A 125 -26.23 14.63 12.75
C PRO A 125 -25.82 14.73 14.22
N THR A 126 -25.21 13.66 14.76
CA THR A 126 -24.59 13.68 16.10
C THR A 126 -23.23 14.37 16.06
N SER A 127 -22.53 14.25 14.93
CA SER A 127 -21.17 14.79 14.74
C SER A 127 -21.03 15.43 13.35
N VAL A 128 -20.38 16.59 13.28
CA VAL A 128 -20.05 17.29 12.03
C VAL A 128 -18.55 17.47 11.91
N PHE A 129 -17.96 16.93 10.85
CA PHE A 129 -16.52 16.99 10.59
C PHE A 129 -16.22 18.05 9.54
N LEU A 130 -15.39 19.03 9.90
CA LEU A 130 -15.04 20.19 9.08
C LEU A 130 -13.53 20.23 8.84
N LEU A 131 -13.13 20.59 7.63
CA LEU A 131 -11.72 20.83 7.25
C LEU A 131 -11.39 22.33 7.14
N SER A 132 -12.33 23.19 7.54
CA SER A 132 -12.20 24.64 7.51
C SER A 132 -13.04 25.24 8.62
N PHE A 133 -12.57 26.36 9.20
CA PHE A 133 -13.13 26.93 10.43
C PHE A 133 -13.51 28.41 10.31
N GLU A 134 -13.45 29.00 9.12
CA GLU A 134 -13.72 30.42 8.88
C GLU A 134 -14.95 30.63 7.98
N ARG A 135 -15.45 31.87 7.94
CA ARG A 135 -16.49 32.32 7.00
C ARG A 135 -17.74 31.43 7.07
N HIS A 136 -18.20 30.89 5.95
CA HIS A 136 -19.44 30.13 5.93
C HIS A 136 -19.36 28.80 6.71
N TYR A 137 -18.17 28.25 6.94
CA TYR A 137 -18.01 27.07 7.78
C TYR A 137 -18.34 27.39 9.24
N ALA A 138 -18.03 28.60 9.72
CA ALA A 138 -18.43 29.05 11.05
C ALA A 138 -19.95 29.16 11.22
N ILE A 139 -20.69 29.51 10.16
CA ILE A 139 -22.16 29.45 10.16
C ILE A 139 -22.64 28.00 10.31
N LEU A 140 -22.08 27.07 9.53
CA LEU A 140 -22.44 25.66 9.58
C LEU A 140 -22.17 25.06 10.98
N GLY A 141 -20.97 25.30 11.52
CA GLY A 141 -20.59 24.86 12.85
C GLY A 141 -21.54 25.39 13.93
N LYS A 142 -21.84 26.70 13.92
CA LYS A 142 -22.78 27.29 14.89
C LYS A 142 -24.16 26.64 14.82
N PHE A 143 -24.70 26.40 13.61
CA PHE A 143 -26.00 25.77 13.45
C PHE A 143 -26.01 24.29 13.84
N ALA A 144 -24.88 23.59 13.70
CA ALA A 144 -24.73 22.21 14.15
C ALA A 144 -24.79 22.13 15.68
N VAL A 145 -24.01 22.98 16.37
CA VAL A 145 -24.04 23.07 17.85
C VAL A 145 -25.41 23.49 18.38
N ASP A 146 -26.09 24.43 17.71
CA ASP A 146 -27.46 24.84 18.08
C ASP A 146 -28.48 23.68 17.97
N GLN A 147 -28.14 22.60 17.26
CA GLN A 147 -28.94 21.37 17.17
C GLN A 147 -28.40 20.23 18.04
N GLY A 148 -27.39 20.50 18.89
CA GLY A 148 -26.78 19.51 19.79
C GLY A 148 -25.73 18.60 19.14
N ALA A 149 -25.25 18.91 17.93
CA ALA A 149 -24.20 18.13 17.29
C ALA A 149 -22.80 18.55 17.78
N GLY A 150 -21.91 17.57 17.99
CA GLY A 150 -20.49 17.82 18.19
C GLY A 150 -19.82 18.29 16.89
N ILE A 151 -18.85 19.21 16.97
CA ILE A 151 -18.08 19.66 15.81
C ILE A 151 -16.64 19.20 15.94
N PHE A 152 -16.11 18.57 14.89
CA PHE A 152 -14.75 18.07 14.84
C PHE A 152 -13.96 18.78 13.74
N LEU A 153 -12.75 19.21 14.06
CA LEU A 153 -11.81 19.74 13.08
C LEU A 153 -10.95 18.58 12.54
N VAL A 154 -10.85 18.46 11.23
CA VAL A 154 -9.94 17.52 10.58
C VAL A 154 -8.91 18.34 9.80
N GLU A 155 -7.64 18.03 9.99
CA GLU A 155 -6.55 18.71 9.29
C GLU A 155 -6.66 18.52 7.77
N GLU A 156 -6.43 19.62 7.03
CA GLU A 156 -6.29 19.58 5.57
C GLU A 156 -4.82 19.65 5.14
N GLY A 157 -4.03 20.48 5.84
CA GLY A 157 -2.67 20.84 5.46
C GLY A 157 -2.07 21.85 6.44
N THR A 158 -0.95 22.46 6.07
CA THR A 158 -0.31 23.53 6.88
C THR A 158 -1.23 24.72 7.14
N ALA A 159 -2.20 24.98 6.25
CA ALA A 159 -3.20 26.03 6.43
C ALA A 159 -4.08 25.85 7.68
N THR A 160 -4.20 24.62 8.21
CA THR A 160 -4.88 24.35 9.49
C THR A 160 -4.17 25.05 10.67
N TYR A 161 -2.85 25.25 10.56
CA TYR A 161 -1.99 25.86 11.57
C TYR A 161 -1.73 27.36 11.33
N LYS A 162 -2.48 28.02 10.46
CA LYS A 162 -2.22 29.43 10.10
C LYS A 162 -2.45 30.46 11.22
N ILE A 163 -2.96 30.02 12.37
CA ILE A 163 -3.19 30.90 13.52
C ILE A 163 -1.99 30.74 14.46
N GLY A 164 -1.22 31.81 14.62
CA GLY A 164 -0.02 31.84 15.46
C GLY A 164 -0.34 31.74 16.96
N GLN A 165 0.73 31.62 17.76
CA GLN A 165 0.63 31.53 19.22
C GLN A 165 -0.08 32.76 19.84
N ASP A 166 0.12 33.94 19.27
CA ASP A 166 -0.51 35.20 19.70
C ASP A 166 -1.97 35.33 19.21
N GLY A 167 -2.51 34.30 18.55
CA GLY A 167 -3.87 34.28 17.98
C GLY A 167 -4.01 35.02 16.65
N GLU A 168 -2.93 35.65 16.16
CA GLU A 168 -2.83 36.32 14.86
C GLU A 168 -2.96 35.35 13.68
N ASN A 169 -3.50 35.85 12.57
CA ASN A 169 -3.61 35.07 11.34
C ASN A 169 -2.36 35.30 10.48
N LEU A 170 -1.51 34.28 10.41
CA LEU A 170 -0.22 34.32 9.70
C LEU A 170 -0.37 34.19 8.18
N ALA A 171 -1.54 33.76 7.70
CA ALA A 171 -1.86 33.76 6.29
C ALA A 171 -2.20 35.18 5.82
N HIS A 172 -1.69 35.58 4.66
CA HIS A 172 -2.05 36.83 4.01
C HIS A 172 -3.52 36.78 3.53
N ILE A 173 -4.45 37.09 4.43
CA ILE A 173 -5.87 37.25 4.10
C ILE A 173 -6.07 38.67 3.61
N ASP A 174 -6.68 38.84 2.42
CA ASP A 174 -7.26 40.11 2.03
C ASP A 174 -8.24 40.55 3.15
N PRO A 175 -7.91 41.57 3.96
CA PRO A 175 -8.70 41.95 5.13
C PRO A 175 -10.13 42.38 4.74
N LYS A 176 -10.38 42.56 3.43
CA LYS A 176 -11.58 43.15 2.85
C LYS A 176 -12.21 42.26 1.77
N GLY A 177 -12.23 40.95 1.99
CA GLY A 177 -13.03 40.01 1.18
C GLY A 177 -14.56 40.24 1.25
N GLY A 178 -15.05 41.44 1.54
CA GLY A 178 -16.46 41.80 1.64
C GLY A 178 -16.66 43.32 1.60
N ASN A 179 -17.85 43.78 1.23
CA ASN A 179 -18.17 45.20 1.26
C ASN A 179 -18.38 45.63 2.73
N ARG A 180 -17.75 46.74 3.16
CA ARG A 180 -17.88 47.37 4.50
C ARG A 180 -19.32 47.42 5.00
N PHE A 181 -20.28 47.72 4.12
CA PHE A 181 -21.70 47.75 4.47
C PHE A 181 -22.22 46.39 4.97
N SER A 182 -21.86 45.28 4.29
CA SER A 182 -22.31 43.94 4.70
C SER A 182 -21.73 43.53 6.04
N ILE A 183 -20.48 43.92 6.34
CA ILE A 183 -19.83 43.65 7.61
C ILE A 183 -20.55 44.42 8.73
N ALA A 184 -20.69 45.75 8.60
CA ALA A 184 -21.37 46.58 9.59
C ALA A 184 -22.82 46.15 9.83
N ALA A 185 -23.54 45.74 8.78
CA ALA A 185 -24.90 45.23 8.90
C ALA A 185 -24.97 43.92 9.73
N ILE A 186 -24.03 42.98 9.54
CA ILE A 186 -23.98 41.73 10.30
C ILE A 186 -23.60 41.99 11.77
N GLU A 187 -22.68 42.93 12.01
CA GLU A 187 -22.23 43.31 13.36
C GLU A 187 -23.37 43.93 14.17
N HIS A 188 -24.02 44.97 13.62
CA HIS A 188 -24.90 45.83 14.41
C HIS A 188 -26.39 45.51 14.29
N LEU A 189 -26.88 44.95 13.18
CA LEU A 189 -28.32 44.74 12.99
C LEU A 189 -28.78 43.39 13.58
N PRO A 190 -29.84 43.36 14.42
CA PRO A 190 -30.30 42.14 15.09
C PRO A 190 -30.82 41.07 14.11
N PHE A 191 -31.38 41.49 12.96
CA PHE A 191 -31.91 40.61 11.93
C PHE A 191 -30.85 39.69 11.28
N TYR A 192 -29.57 40.07 11.36
CA TYR A 192 -28.45 39.31 10.80
C TYR A 192 -27.60 38.61 11.86
N ARG A 193 -28.09 38.53 13.11
CA ARG A 193 -27.37 37.90 14.23
C ARG A 193 -26.94 36.46 13.93
N HIS A 194 -27.73 35.71 13.16
CA HIS A 194 -27.40 34.34 12.75
C HIS A 194 -26.24 34.23 11.74
N LEU A 195 -25.84 35.34 11.12
CA LEU A 195 -24.70 35.40 10.18
C LEU A 195 -23.40 35.87 10.83
N ARG A 196 -23.45 36.40 12.06
CA ARG A 196 -22.26 36.87 12.81
C ARG A 196 -21.10 35.87 12.86
N PRO A 197 -21.32 34.54 12.95
CA PRO A 197 -20.23 33.58 12.90
C PRO A 197 -19.32 33.73 11.67
N ALA A 198 -19.82 34.20 10.52
CA ALA A 198 -19.01 34.38 9.30
C ALA A 198 -17.98 35.53 9.37
N LEU A 199 -18.09 36.41 10.37
CA LEU A 199 -17.10 37.47 10.61
C LEU A 199 -15.92 36.99 11.46
N GLY A 200 -16.08 35.87 12.17
CA GLY A 200 -15.03 35.27 12.99
C GLY A 200 -14.62 33.88 12.50
N ARG A 201 -14.11 33.10 13.45
CA ARG A 201 -13.73 31.70 13.29
C ARG A 201 -14.43 30.83 14.34
N ILE A 202 -14.55 29.54 14.08
CA ILE A 202 -14.92 28.57 15.10
C ILE A 202 -13.76 28.50 16.09
N GLN A 203 -14.02 28.76 17.37
CA GLN A 203 -13.01 28.71 18.44
C GLN A 203 -13.09 27.42 19.27
N ARG A 204 -14.24 26.75 19.26
CA ARG A 204 -14.53 25.57 20.10
C ARG A 204 -14.89 24.38 19.22
N PHE A 205 -14.19 23.27 19.45
CA PHE A 205 -14.45 21.98 18.82
C PHE A 205 -14.65 20.90 19.90
N SER A 206 -15.48 19.90 19.62
CA SER A 206 -15.60 18.71 20.47
C SER A 206 -14.33 17.85 20.40
N GLY A 207 -13.66 17.84 19.26
CA GLY A 207 -12.34 17.23 19.13
C GLY A 207 -11.62 17.62 17.84
N VAL A 208 -10.33 17.30 17.78
CA VAL A 208 -9.48 17.59 16.63
C VAL A 208 -8.73 16.34 16.16
N TYR A 209 -8.65 16.18 14.85
CA TYR A 209 -7.86 15.16 14.16
C TYR A 209 -6.80 15.86 13.33
N ALA A 210 -5.57 15.88 13.83
CA ALA A 210 -4.47 16.63 13.23
C ALA A 210 -3.14 15.91 13.43
N ALA A 211 -2.17 16.18 12.57
CA ALA A 211 -0.82 15.65 12.62
C ALA A 211 -0.05 16.18 13.85
N PHE A 212 -0.29 17.44 14.22
CA PHE A 212 0.33 18.12 15.36
C PHE A 212 -0.75 18.80 16.24
N PRO A 213 -1.62 18.04 16.92
CA PRO A 213 -2.71 18.62 17.71
C PRO A 213 -2.24 19.62 18.78
N GLY A 214 -1.03 19.47 19.32
CA GLY A 214 -0.43 20.43 20.27
C GLY A 214 -0.40 21.87 19.75
N LEU A 215 -0.03 22.08 18.48
CA LEU A 215 0.06 23.42 17.88
C LEU A 215 -1.30 24.11 17.74
N LEU A 216 -2.40 23.35 17.71
CA LEU A 216 -3.74 23.90 17.54
C LEU A 216 -4.34 24.50 18.82
N ARG A 217 -3.71 24.30 19.99
CA ARG A 217 -4.25 24.77 21.27
C ARG A 217 -4.28 26.28 21.42
N HIS A 218 -3.29 26.96 20.86
CA HIS A 218 -3.25 28.43 20.88
C HIS A 218 -4.38 29.01 20.01
N ALA A 219 -4.82 28.24 19.00
CA ALA A 219 -5.85 28.66 18.06
C ALA A 219 -7.27 28.29 18.49
N PHE A 220 -7.44 27.13 19.16
CA PHE A 220 -8.74 26.50 19.40
C PHE A 220 -8.83 25.84 20.79
N GLN A 221 -10.03 25.86 21.36
CA GLN A 221 -10.43 25.09 22.53
C GLN A 221 -11.05 23.76 22.08
N PHE A 222 -10.55 22.65 22.59
CA PHE A 222 -11.11 21.32 22.32
C PHE A 222 -10.90 20.36 23.49
N GLU A 223 -11.82 19.41 23.63
CA GLU A 223 -11.82 18.41 24.70
C GLU A 223 -11.00 17.16 24.33
N ARG A 224 -11.01 16.81 23.05
CA ARG A 224 -10.35 15.60 22.53
C ARG A 224 -9.34 15.94 21.44
N ALA A 225 -8.20 15.27 21.46
CA ALA A 225 -7.19 15.41 20.43
C ALA A 225 -6.67 14.05 19.99
N THR A 226 -6.68 13.82 18.68
CA THR A 226 -6.15 12.60 18.08
C THR A 226 -5.09 12.97 17.05
N ARG A 227 -3.89 12.41 17.23
CA ARG A 227 -2.84 12.46 16.21
C ARG A 227 -3.30 11.68 14.99
N PHE A 228 -3.47 12.36 13.87
CA PHE A 228 -3.96 11.80 12.62
C PHE A 228 -3.28 12.45 11.42
N PHE A 229 -2.85 11.62 10.48
CA PHE A 229 -2.27 12.06 9.21
C PHE A 229 -2.74 11.13 8.08
N MET A 230 -2.87 11.62 6.85
CA MET A 230 -3.45 10.87 5.73
C MET A 230 -2.77 9.53 5.44
N HIS A 231 -1.46 9.43 5.71
CA HIS A 231 -0.65 8.22 5.57
C HIS A 231 -0.47 7.43 6.89
N ALA A 232 -1.19 7.82 7.94
CA ALA A 232 -1.25 7.09 9.19
C ALA A 232 -2.15 5.85 9.01
N GLY A 233 -1.54 4.75 8.57
CA GLY A 233 -2.07 3.37 8.65
C GLY A 233 -0.94 2.32 8.73
N GLY A 234 0.27 2.78 9.05
CA GLY A 234 1.50 2.26 8.47
C GLY A 234 1.59 2.62 6.98
N LEU A 235 2.70 3.21 6.56
CA LEU A 235 2.97 3.34 5.13
C LEU A 235 3.18 1.93 4.56
N SER A 236 2.14 1.33 3.99
CA SER A 236 2.38 0.47 2.84
C SER A 236 2.80 1.42 1.74
N ALA A 237 4.10 1.71 1.65
CA ALA A 237 4.63 2.23 0.41
C ALA A 237 4.22 1.22 -0.65
N ASP A 238 3.30 1.65 -1.50
CA ASP A 238 2.74 0.80 -2.52
C ASP A 238 3.88 0.23 -3.37
N PRO A 239 3.73 -0.97 -3.96
CA PRO A 239 4.79 -1.59 -4.74
C PRO A 239 5.36 -0.67 -5.83
N HIS A 240 4.55 0.25 -6.36
CA HIS A 240 4.98 1.23 -7.36
C HIS A 240 5.90 2.30 -6.76
N THR A 241 5.59 2.88 -5.60
CA THR A 241 6.51 3.77 -4.86
C THR A 241 7.84 3.07 -4.57
N ARG A 242 7.82 1.83 -4.05
CA ARG A 242 9.06 1.07 -3.76
C ARG A 242 9.88 0.84 -5.03
N LYS A 243 9.21 0.52 -6.15
CA LYS A 243 9.85 0.38 -7.47
C LYS A 243 10.45 1.69 -7.98
N GLN A 244 9.77 2.82 -7.80
CA GLN A 244 10.29 4.14 -8.18
C GLN A 244 11.54 4.51 -7.36
N VAL A 245 11.49 4.36 -6.03
CA VAL A 245 12.64 4.62 -5.15
C VAL A 245 13.84 3.74 -5.53
N ALA A 246 13.60 2.44 -5.79
CA ALA A 246 14.64 1.50 -6.22
C ALA A 246 15.21 1.86 -7.61
N ALA A 247 14.36 2.28 -8.56
CA ALA A 247 14.78 2.67 -9.91
C ALA A 247 15.75 3.86 -9.92
N TYR A 248 15.56 4.82 -9.00
CA TYR A 248 16.49 5.94 -8.81
C TYR A 248 17.65 5.63 -7.87
N GLY A 249 17.61 4.49 -7.16
CA GLY A 249 18.61 4.11 -6.16
C GLY A 249 18.75 5.14 -5.04
N ILE A 250 17.63 5.70 -4.55
CA ILE A 250 17.63 6.70 -3.47
C ILE A 250 17.91 5.98 -2.14
N THR A 251 18.86 6.50 -1.36
CA THR A 251 19.31 5.91 -0.09
C THR A 251 19.27 6.90 1.06
N SER A 252 19.55 6.42 2.28
CA SER A 252 19.64 7.25 3.48
C SER A 252 20.82 8.22 3.50
N ARG A 253 21.76 8.14 2.55
CA ARG A 253 22.83 9.12 2.37
C ARG A 253 22.38 10.34 1.54
N ASP A 254 21.37 10.16 0.73
CA ASP A 254 20.89 11.16 -0.22
C ASP A 254 19.91 12.15 0.45
N ALA A 255 19.58 13.22 -0.27
CA ALA A 255 18.59 14.21 0.12
C ALA A 255 17.52 14.40 -0.97
N LEU A 256 16.34 14.86 -0.58
CA LEU A 256 15.28 15.26 -1.50
C LEU A 256 15.15 16.79 -1.51
N PHE A 257 14.91 17.38 -2.67
CA PHE A 257 14.43 18.76 -2.79
C PHE A 257 13.02 18.77 -3.36
N VAL A 258 12.09 19.41 -2.66
CA VAL A 258 10.68 19.50 -3.07
C VAL A 258 10.36 20.92 -3.50
N SER A 259 10.20 21.10 -4.81
CA SER A 259 9.90 22.40 -5.41
C SER A 259 8.44 22.81 -5.23
N GLN A 260 8.19 24.11 -5.31
CA GLN A 260 6.87 24.74 -5.24
C GLN A 260 6.75 25.89 -6.23
N ARG A 261 5.52 26.29 -6.53
CA ARG A 261 5.21 27.35 -7.47
C ARG A 261 4.94 28.67 -6.76
N TYR A 262 5.58 29.73 -7.22
CA TYR A 262 5.40 31.10 -6.74
C TYR A 262 5.20 32.08 -7.90
N PRO A 263 4.58 33.25 -7.65
CA PRO A 263 4.42 34.30 -8.65
C PRO A 263 5.74 35.06 -8.91
N ILE A 264 6.76 34.30 -9.30
CA ILE A 264 8.11 34.76 -9.66
C ILE A 264 8.43 34.19 -11.04
N ARG A 265 9.11 34.96 -11.89
CA ARG A 265 9.47 34.47 -13.22
C ARG A 265 10.46 33.30 -13.14
N ASP A 266 10.23 32.29 -13.96
CA ASP A 266 10.95 31.00 -13.94
C ASP A 266 12.49 31.19 -13.98
N VAL A 267 13.01 32.11 -14.80
CA VAL A 267 14.46 32.39 -14.91
C VAL A 267 15.08 32.83 -13.57
N VAL A 268 14.40 33.74 -12.87
CA VAL A 268 14.88 34.26 -11.57
C VAL A 268 14.78 33.18 -10.51
N PHE A 269 13.65 32.47 -10.48
CA PHE A 269 13.35 31.48 -9.45
C PHE A 269 14.26 30.24 -9.55
N ILE A 270 14.41 29.69 -10.76
CA ILE A 270 15.25 28.52 -11.03
C ILE A 270 16.72 28.87 -10.76
N GLY A 271 17.20 30.02 -11.26
CA GLY A 271 18.57 30.46 -11.01
C GLY A 271 18.89 30.62 -9.51
N ALA A 272 17.95 31.15 -8.73
CA ALA A 272 18.12 31.28 -7.28
C ALA A 272 18.16 29.93 -6.56
N ILE A 273 17.26 29.00 -6.89
CA ILE A 273 17.26 27.64 -6.32
C ILE A 273 18.56 26.91 -6.68
N MET A 274 18.97 26.95 -7.95
CA MET A 274 20.14 26.21 -8.42
C MET A 274 21.44 26.70 -7.77
N ARG A 275 21.60 28.01 -7.52
CA ARG A 275 22.74 28.54 -6.74
C ARG A 275 22.81 27.96 -5.33
N VAL A 276 21.67 27.88 -4.65
CA VAL A 276 21.58 27.32 -3.29
C VAL A 276 21.87 25.82 -3.30
N LEU A 277 21.26 25.05 -4.21
CA LEU A 277 21.51 23.61 -4.32
C LEU A 277 22.96 23.29 -4.68
N ALA A 278 23.58 24.08 -5.56
CA ALA A 278 25.00 23.94 -5.88
C ALA A 278 25.90 24.17 -4.65
N ALA A 279 25.58 25.17 -3.82
CA ALA A 279 26.29 25.43 -2.58
C ALA A 279 26.13 24.28 -1.55
N ILE A 280 24.96 23.65 -1.49
CA ILE A 280 24.73 22.49 -0.62
C ILE A 280 25.60 21.31 -1.07
N VAL A 281 25.56 20.97 -2.36
CA VAL A 281 26.34 19.85 -2.93
C VAL A 281 27.85 20.00 -2.73
N GLN A 282 28.37 21.23 -2.63
CA GLN A 282 29.78 21.48 -2.36
C GLN A 282 30.21 21.12 -0.93
N GLN A 283 29.31 21.21 0.05
CA GLN A 283 29.62 20.96 1.46
C GLN A 283 29.13 19.60 1.96
N ASP A 284 28.35 18.89 1.15
CA ASP A 284 27.60 17.72 1.55
C ASP A 284 27.72 16.62 0.50
N GLU A 285 28.25 15.45 0.88
CA GLU A 285 28.63 14.36 -0.03
C GLU A 285 27.46 13.63 -0.70
N GLY A 286 26.23 13.80 -0.22
CA GLY A 286 25.03 13.14 -0.77
C GLY A 286 24.58 13.66 -2.14
N ARG A 287 23.74 12.88 -2.83
CA ARG A 287 23.00 13.36 -4.02
C ARG A 287 21.72 14.06 -3.59
N ILE A 288 21.26 15.03 -4.38
CA ILE A 288 19.99 15.71 -4.19
C ILE A 288 19.03 15.29 -5.30
N PHE A 289 17.92 14.65 -4.95
CA PHE A 289 16.84 14.31 -5.89
C PHE A 289 15.81 15.42 -5.91
N LEU A 290 15.69 16.09 -7.05
CA LEU A 290 14.86 17.26 -7.27
C LEU A 290 13.49 16.82 -7.79
N LYS A 291 12.44 16.99 -6.96
CA LYS A 291 11.05 16.81 -7.36
C LYS A 291 10.41 18.14 -7.73
N LEU A 292 9.88 18.22 -8.95
CA LEU A 292 9.12 19.36 -9.44
C LEU A 292 7.63 19.26 -9.09
N HIS A 293 6.92 20.38 -9.20
CA HIS A 293 5.50 20.42 -8.91
C HIS A 293 4.72 19.81 -10.09
N PRO A 294 3.74 18.90 -9.88
CA PRO A 294 3.04 18.19 -10.98
C PRO A 294 2.33 19.09 -11.99
N LYS A 295 1.99 20.32 -11.56
CA LYS A 295 1.36 21.36 -12.39
C LYS A 295 2.35 22.37 -12.96
N ASP A 296 3.64 22.10 -12.92
CA ASP A 296 4.64 22.94 -13.58
C ASP A 296 4.47 22.89 -15.10
N ARG A 297 4.83 23.98 -15.78
CA ARG A 297 4.78 24.03 -17.24
C ARG A 297 5.88 23.13 -17.80
N PRO A 298 5.69 22.49 -18.97
CA PRO A 298 6.72 21.64 -19.57
C PRO A 298 8.10 22.29 -19.79
N ALA A 299 8.15 23.63 -19.86
CA ALA A 299 9.40 24.39 -19.97
C ALA A 299 10.24 24.39 -18.68
N VAL A 300 9.62 24.27 -17.50
CA VAL A 300 10.31 24.34 -16.20
C VAL A 300 11.23 23.15 -15.97
N PRO A 301 10.82 21.88 -16.18
CA PRO A 301 11.73 20.74 -16.09
C PRO A 301 12.94 20.84 -17.02
N LYS A 302 12.74 21.36 -18.23
CA LYS A 302 13.82 21.58 -19.18
C LYS A 302 14.82 22.62 -18.66
N ALA A 303 14.33 23.75 -18.14
CA ALA A 303 15.19 24.79 -17.58
C ALA A 303 16.03 24.31 -16.39
N PHE A 304 15.46 23.51 -15.47
CA PHE A 304 16.24 22.87 -14.40
C PHE A 304 17.30 21.91 -14.96
N ALA A 305 16.96 21.08 -15.95
CA ALA A 305 17.90 20.14 -16.55
C ALA A 305 19.06 20.86 -17.29
N ASP A 306 18.76 21.97 -17.96
CA ASP A 306 19.76 22.80 -18.65
C ASP A 306 20.71 23.47 -17.64
N GLU A 307 20.19 24.03 -16.52
CA GLU A 307 21.02 24.59 -15.45
C GLU A 307 21.91 23.53 -14.76
N ILE A 308 21.35 22.35 -14.43
CA ILE A 308 22.13 21.23 -13.88
C ILE A 308 23.27 20.85 -14.81
N ARG A 309 23.03 20.87 -16.14
CA ARG A 309 24.06 20.57 -17.14
C ARG A 309 25.11 21.66 -17.22
N LEU A 310 24.70 22.93 -17.25
CA LEU A 310 25.60 24.09 -17.33
C LEU A 310 26.53 24.17 -16.11
N MET A 311 26.03 23.80 -14.92
CA MET A 311 26.81 23.77 -13.68
C MET A 311 27.65 22.49 -13.49
N GLY A 312 27.53 21.50 -14.38
CA GLY A 312 28.28 20.23 -14.26
C GLY A 312 27.84 19.34 -13.09
N LEU A 313 26.56 19.42 -12.67
CA LEU A 313 26.04 18.77 -11.46
C LEU A 313 25.23 17.49 -11.74
N GLN A 314 25.28 16.91 -12.95
CA GLN A 314 24.44 15.78 -13.37
C GLN A 314 24.60 14.52 -12.50
N GLY A 315 25.77 14.32 -11.88
CA GLY A 315 26.04 13.20 -10.96
C GLY A 315 25.63 13.45 -9.52
N ARG A 316 25.24 14.69 -9.17
CA ARG A 316 24.95 15.13 -7.79
C ARG A 316 23.54 15.66 -7.61
N ILE A 317 22.93 16.22 -8.64
CA ILE A 317 21.53 16.67 -8.64
C ILE A 317 20.77 15.88 -9.71
N VAL A 318 19.79 15.09 -9.27
CA VAL A 318 19.02 14.19 -10.14
C VAL A 318 17.57 14.67 -10.21
N LEU A 319 17.08 14.93 -11.42
CA LEU A 319 15.70 15.34 -11.64
C LEU A 319 14.76 14.12 -11.69
N LEU A 320 13.74 14.10 -10.83
CA LEU A 320 12.69 13.08 -10.86
C LEU A 320 11.69 13.39 -11.99
N LYS A 321 11.42 12.39 -12.84
CA LYS A 321 10.64 12.58 -14.09
C LYS A 321 9.16 12.25 -13.94
N GLU A 322 8.81 11.41 -12.99
CA GLU A 322 7.48 10.88 -12.79
C GLU A 322 6.60 11.90 -12.06
N ALA A 323 5.48 12.29 -12.67
CA ALA A 323 4.56 13.27 -12.11
C ALA A 323 3.79 12.72 -10.88
N ASP A 324 3.64 11.40 -10.79
CA ASP A 324 2.96 10.68 -9.72
C ASP A 324 3.89 10.23 -8.58
N PHE A 325 5.19 10.55 -8.64
CA PHE A 325 6.16 10.20 -7.59
C PHE A 325 5.71 10.76 -6.24
N LEU A 326 5.35 9.95 -5.25
CA LEU A 326 4.84 10.44 -3.96
C LEU A 326 5.99 10.74 -2.98
N ILE A 327 6.03 11.94 -2.39
CA ILE A 327 7.17 12.36 -1.54
C ILE A 327 7.15 11.67 -0.18
N GLU A 328 6.04 11.76 0.54
CA GLU A 328 5.94 11.24 1.91
C GLU A 328 6.14 9.71 1.92
N PRO A 329 5.55 8.93 0.99
CA PRO A 329 5.92 7.53 0.78
C PRO A 329 7.39 7.29 0.42
N ALA A 330 7.98 8.09 -0.46
CA ALA A 330 9.39 7.94 -0.82
C ALA A 330 10.33 8.22 0.37
N ILE A 331 10.00 9.21 1.22
CA ILE A 331 10.75 9.49 2.45
C ILE A 331 10.67 8.28 3.39
N ALA A 332 9.50 7.68 3.55
CA ALA A 332 9.34 6.50 4.42
C ALA A 332 10.19 5.30 3.97
N VAL A 333 10.29 5.08 2.64
CA VAL A 333 11.06 3.99 2.06
C VAL A 333 12.56 4.28 2.07
N ALA A 334 12.97 5.42 1.50
CA ALA A 334 14.38 5.74 1.28
C ALA A 334 15.09 6.26 2.53
N ARG A 335 14.32 6.82 3.48
CA ARG A 335 14.81 7.50 4.70
C ARG A 335 15.97 8.45 4.42
N PRO A 336 15.80 9.39 3.48
CA PRO A 336 16.86 10.29 3.05
C PRO A 336 17.41 11.06 4.24
N ARG A 337 18.69 11.40 4.23
CA ARG A 337 19.33 12.15 5.31
C ARG A 337 18.64 13.50 5.56
N ALA A 338 18.19 14.14 4.47
CA ALA A 338 17.54 15.44 4.52
C ALA A 338 16.45 15.61 3.47
N VAL A 339 15.46 16.44 3.80
CA VAL A 339 14.49 17.00 2.85
C VAL A 339 14.63 18.52 2.89
N TYR A 340 14.95 19.08 1.73
CA TYR A 340 15.03 20.51 1.46
C TYR A 340 13.76 20.98 0.75
N GLY A 341 13.33 22.19 1.06
CA GLY A 341 12.23 22.84 0.38
C GLY A 341 12.14 24.31 0.76
N LEU A 342 11.13 25.01 0.22
CA LEU A 342 10.88 26.40 0.57
C LEU A 342 9.87 26.45 1.72
N THR A 343 8.61 26.12 1.43
CA THR A 343 7.52 26.07 2.41
C THR A 343 6.57 24.89 2.11
N SER A 344 7.15 23.78 1.65
CA SER A 344 6.40 22.60 1.25
C SER A 344 5.82 21.91 2.48
N THR A 345 4.59 21.41 2.38
CA THR A 345 3.99 20.58 3.44
C THR A 345 4.80 19.31 3.68
N ALA A 346 5.56 18.85 2.69
CA ALA A 346 6.48 17.72 2.85
C ALA A 346 7.54 17.97 3.95
N LEU A 347 7.96 19.22 4.17
CA LEU A 347 8.87 19.57 5.28
C LEU A 347 8.21 19.37 6.64
N VAL A 348 6.89 19.60 6.71
CA VAL A 348 6.11 19.46 7.94
C VAL A 348 5.87 17.98 8.25
N TYR A 349 5.53 17.19 7.23
CA TYR A 349 5.17 15.78 7.42
C TYR A 349 6.32 14.79 7.36
N ALA A 350 7.50 15.19 6.87
CA ALA A 350 8.67 14.30 6.79
C ALA A 350 9.00 13.61 8.14
N PRO A 351 8.95 14.26 9.31
CA PRO A 351 9.16 13.57 10.58
C PRO A 351 7.98 12.67 11.00
N LEU A 352 6.81 12.74 10.37
CA LEU A 352 5.76 11.76 10.68
C LEU A 352 5.99 10.43 9.96
N VAL A 353 6.79 10.46 8.90
CA VAL A 353 7.07 9.32 8.04
C VAL A 353 8.51 8.82 8.18
N SER A 354 9.44 9.68 8.61
CA SER A 354 10.83 9.37 8.94
C SER A 354 11.46 10.44 9.86
N PRO A 355 11.36 10.32 11.20
CA PRO A 355 12.06 11.20 12.15
C PRO A 355 13.57 11.32 12.06
N CYS A 356 14.25 10.34 11.45
CA CYS A 356 15.68 10.46 11.19
C CYS A 356 15.99 11.43 10.04
N THR A 357 15.01 11.69 9.15
CA THR A 357 15.12 12.64 8.04
C THR A 357 15.07 14.08 8.57
N LYS A 358 16.17 14.83 8.41
CA LYS A 358 16.22 16.24 8.79
C LYS A 358 15.47 17.11 7.78
N THR A 359 14.73 18.11 8.25
CA THR A 359 13.92 18.98 7.38
C THR A 359 14.44 20.41 7.38
N TYR A 360 14.68 20.95 6.20
CA TYR A 360 15.25 22.29 6.03
C TYR A 360 14.41 23.16 5.11
N SER A 361 14.02 24.33 5.62
CA SER A 361 13.57 25.43 4.78
C SER A 361 14.77 26.22 4.27
N LEU A 362 14.89 26.28 2.95
CA LEU A 362 15.89 27.10 2.24
C LEU A 362 15.36 28.51 1.94
N LEU A 363 14.19 28.87 2.45
CA LEU A 363 13.47 30.04 1.95
C LEU A 363 14.24 31.35 2.12
N PRO A 364 14.80 31.71 3.30
CA PRO A 364 15.51 32.97 3.44
C PRO A 364 16.70 33.07 2.48
N TRP A 365 17.46 31.98 2.35
CA TRP A 365 18.61 31.90 1.45
C TRP A 365 18.20 32.03 -0.03
N VAL A 366 17.13 31.34 -0.45
CA VAL A 366 16.59 31.46 -1.81
C VAL A 366 16.04 32.86 -2.06
N THR A 367 15.40 33.48 -1.06
CA THR A 367 14.83 34.84 -1.17
C THR A 367 15.94 35.88 -1.36
N GLN A 368 17.06 35.74 -0.64
CA GLN A 368 18.26 36.56 -0.86
C GLN A 368 18.81 36.38 -2.28
N ASN A 369 18.84 35.15 -2.80
CA ASN A 369 19.28 34.86 -4.16
C ASN A 369 18.31 35.36 -5.24
N VAL A 370 17.00 35.35 -4.98
CA VAL A 370 15.98 35.95 -5.86
C VAL A 370 16.18 37.46 -5.92
N LYS A 371 16.26 38.14 -4.76
CA LYS A 371 16.39 39.61 -4.68
C LYS A 371 17.72 40.11 -5.26
N SER A 372 18.78 39.29 -5.26
CA SER A 372 20.08 39.59 -5.86
C SER A 372 20.23 39.14 -7.32
N HIS A 373 19.21 38.52 -7.92
CA HIS A 373 19.28 38.07 -9.30
C HIS A 373 19.25 39.27 -10.26
N PRO A 374 20.12 39.35 -11.29
CA PRO A 374 20.18 40.52 -12.18
C PRO A 374 18.87 40.85 -12.90
N ALA A 375 18.05 39.83 -13.15
CA ALA A 375 16.76 39.98 -13.82
C ALA A 375 15.59 40.32 -12.86
N TYR A 376 15.78 40.35 -11.53
CA TYR A 376 14.70 40.52 -10.55
C TYR A 376 14.03 41.89 -10.65
N THR A 377 12.69 41.92 -10.59
CA THR A 377 11.92 43.17 -10.46
C THR A 377 10.74 43.00 -9.50
N PRO A 378 10.57 43.86 -8.48
CA PRO A 378 9.46 43.74 -7.51
C PRO A 378 8.05 43.78 -8.13
N ALA A 379 7.91 44.40 -9.31
CA ALA A 379 6.62 44.48 -10.01
C ALA A 379 6.20 43.18 -10.70
N GLN A 380 7.16 42.29 -11.03
CA GLN A 380 6.91 41.04 -11.76
C GLN A 380 7.23 39.79 -10.94
N ASP A 381 8.00 39.94 -9.85
CA ASP A 381 8.47 38.84 -9.00
C ASP A 381 8.02 39.07 -7.55
N ASP A 382 6.82 38.59 -7.22
CA ASP A 382 6.21 38.78 -5.91
C ASP A 382 6.65 37.69 -4.92
N VAL A 383 7.40 38.11 -3.90
CA VAL A 383 7.90 37.24 -2.81
C VAL A 383 6.95 37.16 -1.62
N SER A 384 5.91 37.99 -1.55
CA SER A 384 5.03 38.09 -0.37
C SER A 384 4.29 36.78 -0.06
N VAL A 385 3.90 36.04 -1.10
CA VAL A 385 3.27 34.72 -0.97
C VAL A 385 4.22 33.71 -0.33
N MET A 386 5.51 33.76 -0.68
CA MET A 386 6.52 32.89 -0.09
C MET A 386 6.72 33.21 1.40
N GLU A 387 6.84 34.50 1.72
CA GLU A 387 7.01 35.00 3.09
C GLU A 387 5.79 34.64 3.97
N SER A 388 4.57 34.70 3.44
CA SER A 388 3.36 34.28 4.16
C SER A 388 3.27 32.77 4.37
N HIS A 389 3.71 31.95 3.42
CA HIS A 389 3.75 30.50 3.67
C HIS A 389 4.84 30.12 4.68
N PHE A 390 5.92 30.91 4.76
CA PHE A 390 7.01 30.70 5.70
C PHE A 390 6.62 30.97 7.14
N SER A 391 5.84 32.03 7.40
CA SER A 391 5.38 32.34 8.76
C SER A 391 4.59 31.18 9.35
N ILE A 392 3.78 30.49 8.54
CA ILE A 392 3.08 29.26 8.95
C ILE A 392 4.09 28.15 9.25
N LEU A 393 5.07 27.95 8.38
CA LEU A 393 6.10 26.91 8.50
C LEU A 393 7.00 27.10 9.74
N ALA A 394 7.30 28.35 10.11
CA ALA A 394 8.17 28.69 11.24
C ALA A 394 7.61 28.25 12.60
N GLN A 395 6.33 27.89 12.67
CA GLN A 395 5.72 27.33 13.88
C GLN A 395 6.12 25.87 14.15
N PHE A 396 6.69 25.19 13.15
CA PHE A 396 7.15 23.80 13.27
C PHE A 396 8.64 23.80 13.65
N SER A 397 8.95 23.64 14.93
CA SER A 397 10.32 23.72 15.48
C SER A 397 11.30 22.72 14.83
N HIS A 398 10.80 21.59 14.32
CA HIS A 398 11.61 20.60 13.60
C HIS A 398 12.05 21.05 12.21
N VAL A 399 11.38 22.03 11.60
CA VAL A 399 11.76 22.58 10.30
C VAL A 399 12.86 23.63 10.51
N ARG A 400 14.11 23.20 10.35
CA ARG A 400 15.28 24.07 10.52
C ARG A 400 15.38 25.05 9.36
N VAL A 401 15.81 26.27 9.65
CA VAL A 401 15.96 27.33 8.65
C VAL A 401 17.43 27.42 8.25
N LEU A 402 17.71 27.40 6.94
CA LEU A 402 19.04 27.68 6.40
C LEU A 402 18.98 29.01 5.65
N ASP A 403 19.75 29.98 6.14
CA ASP A 403 19.87 31.33 5.58
C ASP A 403 21.18 31.55 4.81
N GLY A 404 22.14 30.63 4.90
CA GLY A 404 23.40 30.67 4.17
C GLY A 404 24.32 29.48 4.41
N GLN A 405 25.53 29.55 3.84
CA GLN A 405 26.53 28.47 3.91
C GLN A 405 27.05 28.22 5.34
N ALA A 406 27.13 29.25 6.19
CA ALA A 406 27.59 29.08 7.58
C ALA A 406 26.59 28.24 8.41
N ALA A 407 25.28 28.51 8.26
CA ALA A 407 24.22 27.74 8.91
C ALA A 407 24.19 26.28 8.41
N LEU A 408 24.49 26.05 7.13
CA LEU A 408 24.64 24.70 6.58
C LEU A 408 25.80 23.94 7.25
N GLY A 409 26.98 24.56 7.32
CA GLY A 409 28.15 23.97 7.98
C GLY A 409 27.88 23.58 9.43
N ALA A 410 27.30 24.49 10.22
CA ALA A 410 26.91 24.24 11.60
C ALA A 410 25.88 23.09 11.73
N SER A 411 24.97 22.96 10.76
CA SER A 411 23.98 21.87 10.78
C SER A 411 24.56 20.50 10.42
N LEU A 412 25.70 20.43 9.73
CA LEU A 412 26.37 19.20 9.32
C LEU A 412 27.31 18.66 10.43
N THR A 413 27.80 19.53 11.33
CA THR A 413 28.81 19.20 12.35
C THR A 413 28.28 18.71 13.69
N VAL A 414 26.96 18.63 13.92
CA VAL A 414 26.40 18.21 15.23
C VAL A 414 25.97 16.74 15.22
N PRO A 415 26.77 15.82 15.79
CA PRO A 415 26.27 14.60 16.42
C PRO A 415 26.01 14.83 17.92
N GLY A 416 24.78 14.55 18.36
CA GLY A 416 24.35 14.32 19.74
C GLY A 416 25.04 15.11 20.85
N GLU A 417 24.55 16.32 21.13
CA GLU A 417 24.78 16.92 22.46
C GLU A 417 23.84 16.25 23.49
N PRO A 418 24.32 15.98 24.72
CA PRO A 418 23.47 15.59 25.84
C PRO A 418 22.47 16.73 26.12
N GLY A 419 21.21 16.54 25.72
CA GLY A 419 20.17 17.57 25.77
C GLY A 419 19.26 17.63 24.53
N ASP A 420 19.62 16.95 23.43
CA ASP A 420 18.78 16.89 22.21
C ASP A 420 17.45 16.14 22.48
N ALA A 421 16.39 16.52 21.75
CA ALA A 421 15.07 15.90 21.83
C ALA A 421 15.13 14.37 21.65
N ARG A 422 16.10 13.87 20.87
CA ARG A 422 16.36 12.44 20.67
C ARG A 422 16.75 11.69 21.95
N THR A 423 17.52 12.30 22.84
CA THR A 423 17.94 11.66 24.10
C THR A 423 16.79 11.63 25.12
N GLN A 424 15.94 12.67 25.11
CA GLN A 424 14.69 12.66 25.89
C GLN A 424 13.70 11.62 25.36
N ASP A 425 13.60 11.49 24.03
CA ASP A 425 12.77 10.47 23.39
C ASP A 425 13.27 9.06 23.76
N ALA A 426 14.58 8.84 23.76
CA ALA A 426 15.19 7.58 24.19
C ALA A 426 14.86 7.25 25.65
N PHE A 427 14.89 8.23 26.56
CA PHE A 427 14.45 8.05 27.95
C PHE A 427 13.01 7.52 28.03
N TRP A 428 12.07 8.15 27.31
CA TRP A 428 10.67 7.73 27.30
C TRP A 428 10.47 6.37 26.63
N LEU A 429 11.25 6.09 25.59
CA LEU A 429 11.23 4.78 24.93
C LEU A 429 11.64 3.69 25.92
N ARG A 430 12.74 3.86 26.67
CA ARG A 430 13.16 2.89 27.69
C ARG A 430 12.14 2.69 28.80
N CYS A 431 11.43 3.75 29.20
CA CYS A 431 10.28 3.63 30.09
C CYS A 431 9.18 2.74 29.48
N ALA A 432 8.81 2.98 28.22
CA ALA A 432 7.79 2.22 27.51
C ALA A 432 8.14 0.73 27.37
N GLU A 433 9.42 0.45 27.12
CA GLU A 433 10.00 -0.89 27.00
C GLU A 433 10.19 -1.59 28.35
N ARG A 434 9.96 -0.87 29.46
CA ARG A 434 10.22 -1.33 30.83
C ARG A 434 11.67 -1.66 31.13
N ASN A 435 12.59 -1.05 30.39
CA ASN A 435 14.02 -1.10 30.67
C ASN A 435 14.38 0.06 31.62
N LEU A 436 14.03 -0.12 32.89
CA LEU A 436 14.05 0.95 33.89
C LEU A 436 15.46 1.40 34.27
N ASP A 437 16.44 0.51 34.21
CA ASP A 437 17.84 0.82 34.52
C ASP A 437 18.46 1.73 33.46
N GLU A 438 18.25 1.42 32.17
CA GLU A 438 18.72 2.26 31.07
C GLU A 438 17.94 3.57 31.00
N ALA A 439 16.63 3.55 31.30
CA ALA A 439 15.84 4.77 31.44
C ALA A 439 16.43 5.69 32.53
N LEU A 440 16.76 5.15 33.71
CA LEU A 440 17.38 5.92 34.79
C LEU A 440 18.72 6.51 34.35
N ALA A 441 19.59 5.71 33.73
CA ALA A 441 20.91 6.15 33.28
C ALA A 441 20.81 7.29 32.25
N LEU A 442 19.92 7.17 31.27
CA LEU A 442 19.65 8.23 30.29
C LEU A 442 19.08 9.48 30.96
N GLY A 443 18.13 9.30 31.89
CA GLY A 443 17.50 10.38 32.64
C GLY A 443 18.51 11.26 33.39
N LEU A 444 19.48 10.63 34.07
CA LEU A 444 20.55 11.32 34.80
C LEU A 444 21.57 12.01 33.87
N SER A 445 21.61 11.66 32.58
CA SER A 445 22.52 12.26 31.60
C SER A 445 21.95 13.53 30.92
N LEU A 446 20.65 13.80 31.08
CA LEU A 446 19.92 14.87 30.38
C LEU A 446 20.05 16.26 31.03
N GLY A 447 20.79 16.37 32.14
CA GLY A 447 21.12 17.63 32.80
C GLY A 447 20.05 18.16 33.76
N ALA A 448 20.40 19.23 34.48
CA ALA A 448 19.67 19.71 35.66
C ALA A 448 18.23 20.22 35.39
N GLU A 449 17.94 20.69 34.18
CA GLU A 449 16.58 21.15 33.84
C GLU A 449 15.62 19.97 33.66
N PHE A 450 16.06 18.92 32.96
CA PHE A 450 15.30 17.69 32.81
C PHE A 450 15.08 17.00 34.15
N GLU A 451 16.15 16.90 34.96
CA GLU A 451 16.08 16.33 36.31
C GLU A 451 15.06 17.06 37.20
N ARG A 452 15.04 18.39 37.15
CA ARG A 452 14.07 19.20 37.91
C ARG A 452 12.63 18.93 37.47
N ARG A 453 12.39 18.83 36.16
CA ARG A 453 11.05 18.62 35.59
C ARG A 453 10.52 17.19 35.80
N HIS A 454 11.41 16.20 35.85
CA HIS A 454 11.08 14.78 35.92
C HIS A 454 11.54 14.12 37.23
N GLN A 455 11.83 14.93 38.25
CA GLN A 455 12.31 14.49 39.57
C GLN A 455 11.49 13.35 40.19
N PRO A 456 10.13 13.36 40.14
CA PRO A 456 9.32 12.24 40.64
C PRO A 456 9.58 10.92 39.92
N CYS A 457 9.74 10.98 38.60
CA CYS A 457 9.98 9.79 37.78
C CYS A 457 11.38 9.24 38.04
N LEU A 458 12.41 10.09 38.04
CA LEU A 458 13.80 9.69 38.30
C LEU A 458 13.97 9.12 39.72
N ALA A 459 13.33 9.72 40.73
CA ALA A 459 13.36 9.21 42.10
C ALA A 459 12.72 7.81 42.21
N ALA A 460 11.59 7.58 41.54
CA ALA A 460 10.94 6.28 41.50
C ALA A 460 11.81 5.23 40.79
N LEU A 461 12.38 5.57 39.63
CA LEU A 461 13.28 4.67 38.89
C LEU A 461 14.55 4.35 39.70
N ALA A 462 15.14 5.32 40.41
CA ALA A 462 16.29 5.10 41.29
C ALA A 462 15.96 4.16 42.46
N SER A 463 14.77 4.30 43.07
CA SER A 463 14.32 3.38 44.13
C SER A 463 14.13 1.95 43.62
N LEU A 464 13.59 1.79 42.40
CA LEU A 464 13.44 0.49 41.74
C LEU A 464 14.79 -0.15 41.40
N ALA A 465 15.72 0.61 40.85
CA ALA A 465 17.08 0.14 40.55
C ALA A 465 17.83 -0.32 41.82
N ARG A 466 17.57 0.34 42.96
CA ARG A 466 18.11 -0.05 44.28
C ARG A 466 17.33 -1.17 44.97
N GLN A 467 16.28 -1.71 44.35
CA GLN A 467 15.43 -2.78 44.88
C GLN A 467 14.81 -2.46 46.26
N GLU A 468 14.53 -1.18 46.53
CA GLU A 468 13.95 -0.78 47.81
C GLU A 468 12.49 -1.27 47.93
N PRO A 469 12.05 -1.86 49.07
CA PRO A 469 10.70 -2.43 49.22
C PRO A 469 9.57 -1.38 49.33
N ALA A 470 9.90 -0.09 49.47
CA ALA A 470 9.00 1.06 49.29
C ALA A 470 9.87 2.31 49.03
N LEU A 471 9.32 3.38 48.44
CA LEU A 471 10.04 4.67 48.42
C LEU A 471 10.41 5.03 49.87
N SER A 472 11.70 5.17 50.14
CA SER A 472 12.21 5.40 51.51
C SER A 472 11.75 6.74 52.11
N ASP A 473 11.76 6.85 53.44
CA ASP A 473 11.49 8.10 54.18
C ASP A 473 12.40 9.26 53.73
N HIS A 474 13.61 8.94 53.25
CA HIS A 474 14.54 9.92 52.70
C HIS A 474 14.02 10.55 51.39
N LEU A 475 13.37 9.76 50.52
CA LEU A 475 12.72 10.28 49.33
C LEU A 475 11.40 10.99 49.65
N HIS A 476 10.70 10.61 50.72
CA HIS A 476 9.51 11.34 51.19
C HIS A 476 9.85 12.77 51.59
N ALA A 477 10.99 12.98 52.27
CA ALA A 477 11.49 14.31 52.61
C ALA A 477 11.82 15.16 51.37
N LEU A 478 12.26 14.54 50.26
CA LEU A 478 12.55 15.22 48.99
C LEU A 478 11.30 15.88 48.37
N PHE A 479 10.11 15.34 48.66
CA PHE A 479 8.83 15.83 48.15
C PHE A 479 7.96 16.46 49.23
N ALA A 480 8.52 16.80 50.40
CA ALA A 480 7.76 17.36 51.52
C ALA A 480 7.00 18.65 51.17
N GLU A 481 7.51 19.41 50.19
CA GLU A 481 6.89 20.65 49.70
C GLU A 481 5.94 20.44 48.51
N ASP A 482 5.91 19.25 47.90
CA ASP A 482 5.02 18.91 46.78
C ASP A 482 4.39 17.51 46.95
N PRO A 483 3.21 17.46 47.61
CA PRO A 483 2.48 16.21 47.81
C PRO A 483 2.08 15.51 46.51
N VAL A 484 1.88 16.25 45.40
CA VAL A 484 1.51 15.66 44.10
C VAL A 484 2.70 14.89 43.52
N ALA A 485 3.89 15.50 43.58
CA ALA A 485 5.13 14.87 43.15
C ALA A 485 5.42 13.56 43.91
N TRP A 486 5.14 13.52 45.22
CA TRP A 486 5.24 12.30 46.02
C TRP A 486 4.30 11.19 45.53
N HIS A 487 3.02 11.50 45.29
CA HIS A 487 2.05 10.51 44.81
C HIS A 487 2.43 10.00 43.41
N VAL A 488 2.89 10.87 42.52
CA VAL A 488 3.38 10.46 41.20
C VAL A 488 4.57 9.50 41.32
N ALA A 489 5.56 9.81 42.17
CA ALA A 489 6.71 8.93 42.39
C ALA A 489 6.29 7.55 42.94
N ARG A 490 5.38 7.53 43.93
CA ARG A 490 4.82 6.28 44.47
C ARG A 490 4.06 5.48 43.43
N GLY A 491 3.24 6.14 42.62
CA GLY A 491 2.48 5.50 41.55
C GLY A 491 3.38 4.87 40.48
N ILE A 492 4.44 5.57 40.06
CA ILE A 492 5.43 5.04 39.11
C ILE A 492 6.20 3.87 39.72
N SER A 493 6.59 3.96 41.00
CA SER A 493 7.24 2.84 41.69
C SER A 493 6.34 1.61 41.79
N ALA A 494 5.04 1.77 42.06
CA ALA A 494 4.09 0.66 42.07
C ALA A 494 3.94 0.04 40.66
N TRP A 495 3.85 0.88 39.62
CA TRP A 495 3.79 0.43 38.23
C TRP A 495 5.04 -0.39 37.83
N GLY A 496 6.24 0.07 38.22
CA GLY A 496 7.50 -0.63 37.94
C GLY A 496 7.63 -1.99 38.65
N ARG A 497 6.91 -2.20 39.75
CA ARG A 497 6.83 -3.49 40.47
C ARG A 497 5.69 -4.39 40.03
N ALA A 498 5.01 -4.01 38.94
CA ALA A 498 3.83 -4.68 38.42
C ALA A 498 2.59 -4.66 39.33
N ASP A 499 2.51 -3.75 40.31
CA ASP A 499 1.30 -3.50 41.11
C ASP A 499 0.43 -2.43 40.43
N TYR A 500 -0.24 -2.83 39.34
CA TYR A 500 -0.95 -1.89 38.46
C TYR A 500 -2.25 -1.34 39.07
N GLU A 501 -2.92 -2.10 39.93
CA GLU A 501 -4.15 -1.63 40.59
C GLU A 501 -3.85 -0.50 41.57
N SER A 502 -2.85 -0.69 42.45
CA SER A 502 -2.40 0.36 43.37
C SER A 502 -1.79 1.54 42.61
N ALA A 503 -0.99 1.28 41.58
CA ALA A 503 -0.43 2.34 40.73
C ALA A 503 -1.54 3.18 40.09
N ALA A 504 -2.59 2.55 39.55
CA ALA A 504 -3.72 3.26 38.96
C ALA A 504 -4.47 4.10 39.99
N ALA A 505 -4.73 3.57 41.18
CA ALA A 505 -5.42 4.31 42.24
C ALA A 505 -4.62 5.55 42.69
N ILE A 506 -3.32 5.38 42.95
CA ILE A 506 -2.43 6.46 43.41
C ILE A 506 -2.28 7.54 42.33
N LEU A 507 -2.10 7.17 41.07
CA LEU A 507 -1.93 8.13 39.97
C LEU A 507 -3.23 8.86 39.62
N ASP A 508 -4.39 8.18 39.71
CA ASP A 508 -5.71 8.79 39.53
C ASP A 508 -6.01 9.82 40.64
N GLU A 509 -5.60 9.53 41.89
CA GLU A 509 -5.64 10.49 42.99
C GLU A 509 -4.72 11.69 42.74
N ALA A 510 -3.46 11.44 42.35
CA ALA A 510 -2.49 12.50 42.05
C ALA A 510 -3.00 13.47 40.97
N LEU A 511 -3.65 12.98 39.92
CA LEU A 511 -4.20 13.80 38.84
C LEU A 511 -5.44 14.62 39.25
N ARG A 512 -6.12 14.27 40.35
CA ARG A 512 -7.27 15.03 40.89
C ARG A 512 -6.84 16.10 41.90
N MET A 513 -5.63 16.01 42.43
CA MET A 513 -5.11 17.00 43.38
C MET A 513 -4.91 18.36 42.69
N PRO A 514 -5.09 19.48 43.40
CA PRO A 514 -4.82 20.82 42.87
C PRO A 514 -3.31 20.98 42.65
N ALA A 515 -2.84 20.67 41.45
CA ALA A 515 -1.44 20.80 41.06
C ALA A 515 -1.03 22.27 40.92
N THR A 516 0.20 22.59 41.31
CA THR A 516 0.87 23.83 40.88
C THR A 516 1.23 23.74 39.40
N GLU A 517 1.52 24.87 38.76
CA GLU A 517 1.92 24.91 37.33
C GLU A 517 3.17 24.03 37.04
N ALA A 518 3.98 23.75 38.07
CA ALA A 518 5.19 22.93 38.00
C ALA A 518 4.94 21.40 38.05
N THR A 519 3.85 20.93 38.68
CA THR A 519 3.61 19.48 38.90
C THR A 519 2.67 18.80 37.92
N ARG A 520 2.17 19.52 36.90
CA ARG A 520 1.40 18.91 35.79
C ARG A 520 2.32 18.11 34.89
N THR A 521 2.59 16.89 35.32
CA THR A 521 3.53 16.00 34.66
C THR A 521 2.74 15.10 33.73
N GLY A 522 2.68 15.49 32.45
CA GLY A 522 1.96 14.74 31.42
C GLY A 522 2.24 13.24 31.39
N TYR A 523 3.45 12.85 31.78
CA TYR A 523 3.87 11.46 31.90
C TYR A 523 3.10 10.67 32.97
N ALA A 524 2.64 11.28 34.07
CA ALA A 524 1.85 10.59 35.10
C ALA A 524 0.53 10.04 34.53
N ARG A 525 -0.07 10.74 33.58
CA ARG A 525 -1.26 10.28 32.84
C ARG A 525 -0.94 9.07 31.97
N VAL A 526 0.22 9.05 31.31
CA VAL A 526 0.67 7.90 30.50
C VAL A 526 0.92 6.68 31.39
N PHE A 527 1.57 6.84 32.54
CA PHE A 527 1.71 5.77 33.53
C PHE A 527 0.36 5.28 34.04
N LEU A 528 -0.60 6.17 34.33
CA LEU A 528 -1.95 5.78 34.73
C LEU A 528 -2.66 4.98 33.62
N ALA A 529 -2.60 5.44 32.37
CA ALA A 529 -3.17 4.73 31.23
C ALA A 529 -2.55 3.33 31.08
N SER A 530 -1.23 3.23 31.22
CA SER A 530 -0.50 1.97 31.22
C SER A 530 -0.96 1.03 32.35
N SER A 531 -1.05 1.53 33.58
CA SER A 531 -1.58 0.78 34.73
C SER A 531 -3.00 0.28 34.47
N LEU A 532 -3.89 1.14 33.99
CA LEU A 532 -5.28 0.79 33.67
C LEU A 532 -5.37 -0.27 32.56
N ARG A 533 -4.55 -0.17 31.51
CA ARG A 533 -4.53 -1.22 30.46
C ARG A 533 -4.10 -2.55 31.04
N LEU A 534 -3.03 -2.56 31.83
CA LEU A 534 -2.42 -3.77 32.36
C LEU A 534 -3.27 -4.43 33.46
N SER A 535 -4.15 -3.69 34.13
CA SER A 535 -5.18 -4.21 35.03
C SER A 535 -6.50 -4.56 34.32
N GLY A 536 -6.57 -4.48 32.99
CA GLY A 536 -7.74 -4.89 32.20
C GLY A 536 -8.78 -3.80 31.91
N ALA A 537 -8.53 -2.55 32.31
CA ALA A 537 -9.41 -1.40 32.09
C ALA A 537 -9.05 -0.56 30.84
N ALA A 538 -8.77 -1.22 29.71
CA ALA A 538 -8.27 -0.58 28.48
C ALA A 538 -9.20 0.54 27.92
N ALA A 539 -10.52 0.38 28.01
CA ALA A 539 -11.46 1.41 27.53
C ALA A 539 -11.33 2.73 28.32
N ARG A 540 -11.17 2.64 29.66
CA ARG A 540 -10.94 3.81 30.52
C ARG A 540 -9.57 4.44 30.24
N ALA A 541 -8.55 3.63 29.97
CA ALA A 541 -7.23 4.12 29.59
C ALA A 541 -7.26 4.89 28.25
N MET A 542 -7.99 4.38 27.25
CA MET A 542 -8.18 5.07 25.96
C MET A 542 -8.89 6.41 26.14
N GLU A 543 -9.97 6.45 26.93
CA GLU A 543 -10.68 7.70 27.24
C GLU A 543 -9.78 8.72 27.96
N LEU A 544 -8.99 8.26 28.95
CA LEU A 544 -8.06 9.11 29.69
C LEU A 544 -7.02 9.79 28.79
N LEU A 545 -6.46 9.04 27.82
CA LEU A 545 -5.50 9.59 26.87
C LEU A 545 -6.20 10.50 25.87
N GLN A 546 -7.37 10.16 25.33
CA GLN A 546 -8.08 11.01 24.37
C GLN A 546 -8.55 12.35 24.97
N LEU A 547 -8.91 12.37 26.25
CA LEU A 547 -9.24 13.58 27.01
C LEU A 547 -7.98 14.29 27.56
N GLY A 548 -6.80 13.73 27.31
CA GLY A 548 -5.52 14.24 27.74
C GLY A 548 -4.94 15.33 26.87
N TRP A 549 -3.95 16.00 27.44
CA TRP A 549 -3.22 17.04 26.74
C TRP A 549 -2.35 16.38 25.65
N PRO A 550 -2.46 16.73 24.36
CA PRO A 550 -1.60 16.20 23.29
C PRO A 550 -0.10 16.06 23.61
N GLU A 551 0.53 17.06 24.23
CA GLU A 551 1.95 17.01 24.65
C GLU A 551 2.28 15.81 25.55
N ASP A 552 1.34 15.37 26.39
CA ASP A 552 1.51 14.20 27.27
C ASP A 552 1.58 12.91 26.45
N ILE A 553 0.75 12.83 25.40
CA ILE A 553 0.54 11.66 24.56
C ILE A 553 1.57 11.57 23.43
N GLU A 554 2.06 12.73 22.96
CA GLU A 554 2.99 12.81 21.83
C GLU A 554 4.43 12.38 22.19
N THR A 555 4.71 12.10 23.47
CA THR A 555 5.95 11.41 23.87
C THR A 555 6.01 9.99 23.30
N PRO A 556 7.20 9.41 23.05
CA PRO A 556 7.32 8.02 22.60
C PRO A 556 6.57 7.02 23.50
N PHE A 557 6.58 7.23 24.81
CA PHE A 557 5.83 6.40 25.75
C PHE A 557 4.31 6.56 25.60
N GLY A 558 3.80 7.79 25.46
CA GLY A 558 2.39 8.04 25.21
C GLY A 558 1.91 7.43 23.90
N LEU A 559 2.69 7.54 22.83
CA LEU A 559 2.43 6.93 21.53
C LEU A 559 2.46 5.40 21.62
N TYR A 560 3.43 4.83 22.35
CA TYR A 560 3.50 3.39 22.58
C TYR A 560 2.23 2.88 23.24
N GLU A 561 1.77 3.60 24.27
CA GLU A 561 0.59 3.21 25.00
C GLU A 561 -0.70 3.37 24.17
N MET A 562 -0.78 4.40 23.34
CA MET A 562 -1.83 4.50 22.31
C MET A 562 -1.80 3.33 21.32
N ALA A 563 -0.62 2.83 20.95
CA ALA A 563 -0.51 1.63 20.12
C ALA A 563 -1.10 0.42 20.83
N GLN A 564 -0.68 0.16 22.07
CA GLN A 564 -1.14 -1.00 22.84
C GLN A 564 -2.65 -0.96 23.10
N LEU A 565 -3.22 0.22 23.37
CA LEU A 565 -4.66 0.40 23.52
C LEU A 565 -5.42 0.21 22.21
N SER A 566 -4.84 0.65 21.09
CA SER A 566 -5.43 0.42 19.76
C SER A 566 -5.44 -1.06 19.40
N LEU A 567 -4.40 -1.81 19.79
CA LEU A 567 -4.38 -3.25 19.62
C LEU A 567 -5.41 -3.96 20.51
N ALA A 568 -5.59 -3.51 21.75
CA ALA A 568 -6.62 -4.03 22.66
C ALA A 568 -8.05 -3.78 22.14
N ASP A 569 -8.27 -2.65 21.43
CA ASP A 569 -9.51 -2.33 20.71
C ASP A 569 -9.65 -3.10 19.36
N GLY A 570 -8.65 -3.93 19.01
CA GLY A 570 -8.60 -4.67 17.76
C GLY A 570 -8.37 -3.79 16.53
N ASN A 571 -7.92 -2.54 16.69
CA ASN A 571 -7.64 -1.58 15.63
C ASN A 571 -6.17 -1.63 15.17
N THR A 572 -5.87 -2.65 14.35
CA THR A 572 -4.54 -2.95 13.79
C THR A 572 -3.95 -1.79 12.98
N ALA A 573 -4.76 -1.11 12.16
CA ALA A 573 -4.30 0.04 11.38
C ALA A 573 -3.79 1.16 12.30
N LYS A 574 -4.54 1.50 13.35
CA LYS A 574 -4.16 2.52 14.32
C LYS A 574 -2.95 2.09 15.17
N TYR A 575 -2.86 0.80 15.52
CA TYR A 575 -1.67 0.21 16.14
C TYR A 575 -0.41 0.46 15.31
N PHE A 576 -0.40 0.13 14.02
CA PHE A 576 0.78 0.33 13.16
C PHE A 576 1.21 1.80 13.03
N CYS A 577 0.26 2.74 13.06
CA CYS A 577 0.57 4.17 13.07
C CYS A 577 1.35 4.55 14.32
N TYR A 578 0.79 4.20 15.48
CA TYR A 578 1.38 4.57 16.75
C TYR A 578 2.71 3.87 16.97
N VAL A 579 2.85 2.59 16.61
CA VAL A 579 4.16 1.90 16.63
C VAL A 579 5.16 2.60 15.71
N GLY A 580 4.77 2.97 14.49
CA GLY A 580 5.65 3.68 13.57
C GLY A 580 6.06 5.07 14.07
N TRP A 581 5.19 5.76 14.81
CA TRP A 581 5.52 7.05 15.44
C TRP A 581 6.37 6.89 16.71
N THR A 582 6.18 5.81 17.48
CA THR A 582 7.02 5.49 18.63
C THR A 582 8.43 5.06 18.21
N TYR A 583 8.55 4.24 17.16
CA TYR A 583 9.82 3.70 16.64
C TYR A 583 10.08 4.19 15.22
N PRO A 584 10.43 5.46 15.08
CA PRO A 584 10.54 6.08 13.77
C PRO A 584 11.72 5.65 12.91
N GLU A 585 12.76 5.13 13.56
CA GLU A 585 13.89 4.47 12.91
C GLU A 585 13.48 3.11 12.32
N GLY A 586 12.22 2.72 12.51
CA GLY A 586 11.59 1.50 12.01
C GLY A 586 11.90 0.29 12.86
N VAL A 587 11.67 -0.89 12.27
CA VAL A 587 11.82 -2.20 12.93
C VAL A 587 13.20 -2.40 13.59
N GLY A 588 14.25 -1.76 13.04
CA GLY A 588 15.61 -1.80 13.57
C GLY A 588 15.77 -1.28 14.99
N ALA A 589 14.97 -0.28 15.38
CA ALA A 589 15.00 0.31 16.72
C ALA A 589 14.02 -0.33 17.69
N MET A 590 13.12 -1.21 17.23
CA MET A 590 12.13 -1.85 18.10
C MET A 590 12.82 -2.86 19.04
N PRO A 591 12.46 -2.94 20.33
CA PRO A 591 12.96 -3.98 21.21
C PRO A 591 12.44 -5.35 20.72
N ALA A 592 13.16 -6.43 21.02
CA ALA A 592 12.80 -7.76 20.52
C ALA A 592 11.35 -8.19 20.81
N PRO A 593 10.77 -7.98 22.02
CA PRO A 593 9.38 -8.34 22.30
C PRO A 593 8.36 -7.57 21.46
N LEU A 594 8.64 -6.29 21.17
CA LEU A 594 7.76 -5.49 20.32
C LEU A 594 7.88 -5.87 18.85
N LEU A 595 9.10 -6.17 18.38
CA LEU A 595 9.31 -6.63 17.01
C LEU A 595 8.51 -7.92 16.74
N ASP A 596 8.49 -8.83 17.72
CA ASP A 596 7.70 -10.07 17.71
C ASP A 596 6.19 -9.79 17.66
N GLN A 597 5.70 -8.90 18.55
CA GLN A 597 4.30 -8.45 18.54
C GLN A 597 3.93 -7.79 17.21
N TYR A 598 4.76 -6.90 16.70
CA TYR A 598 4.56 -6.17 15.45
C TYR A 598 4.43 -7.13 14.28
N ALA A 599 5.31 -8.14 14.20
CA ALA A 599 5.25 -9.16 13.16
C ALA A 599 4.02 -10.05 13.29
N THR A 600 3.64 -10.44 14.51
CA THR A 600 2.43 -11.24 14.78
C THR A 600 1.16 -10.50 14.35
N VAL A 601 1.06 -9.21 14.70
CA VAL A 601 -0.09 -8.38 14.30
C VAL A 601 -0.09 -8.18 12.79
N ALA A 602 1.07 -7.97 12.16
CA ALA A 602 1.18 -7.82 10.71
C ALA A 602 0.77 -9.10 9.97
N LEU A 603 1.14 -10.26 10.52
CA LEU A 603 0.75 -11.57 10.00
C LEU A 603 -0.77 -11.74 10.03
N ALA A 604 -1.40 -11.45 11.18
CA ALA A 604 -2.85 -11.55 11.36
C ALA A 604 -3.63 -10.56 10.47
N ASP A 605 -3.07 -9.38 10.22
CA ASP A 605 -3.65 -8.33 9.36
C ASP A 605 -3.39 -8.57 7.85
N GLY A 606 -2.63 -9.62 7.49
CA GLY A 606 -2.30 -9.95 6.10
C GLY A 606 -1.25 -9.05 5.45
N ARG A 607 -0.44 -8.34 6.25
CA ARG A 607 0.58 -7.38 5.81
C ARG A 607 1.96 -8.03 5.62
N GLY A 608 2.08 -8.87 4.60
CA GLY A 608 3.32 -9.62 4.30
C GLY A 608 4.54 -8.74 4.01
N ASP A 609 4.36 -7.47 3.62
CA ASP A 609 5.45 -6.49 3.50
C ASP A 609 6.11 -6.19 4.85
N LEU A 610 5.31 -5.94 5.88
CA LEU A 610 5.82 -5.67 7.22
C LEU A 610 6.44 -6.89 7.88
N VAL A 611 5.86 -8.08 7.65
CA VAL A 611 6.41 -9.35 8.12
C VAL A 611 7.81 -9.56 7.56
N THR A 612 8.00 -9.23 6.27
CA THR A 612 9.31 -9.32 5.61
C THR A 612 10.31 -8.31 6.18
N ASP A 613 9.89 -7.07 6.42
CA ASP A 613 10.76 -6.04 7.02
C ASP A 613 11.21 -6.46 8.44
N ALA A 614 10.29 -7.00 9.26
CA ALA A 614 10.60 -7.53 10.58
C ALA A 614 11.52 -8.76 10.52
N TRP A 615 11.30 -9.66 9.54
CA TRP A 615 12.14 -10.82 9.31
C TRP A 615 13.59 -10.44 8.99
N HIS A 616 13.81 -9.49 8.07
CA HIS A 616 15.17 -9.04 7.73
C HIS A 616 15.90 -8.44 8.94
N GLU A 617 15.20 -7.67 9.77
CA GLU A 617 15.80 -7.12 10.98
C GLU A 617 16.15 -8.22 11.99
N TYR A 618 15.28 -9.23 12.13
CA TYR A 618 15.56 -10.37 12.98
C TYR A 618 16.81 -11.13 12.52
N VAL A 619 16.88 -11.45 11.23
CA VAL A 619 18.04 -11.96 10.49
C VAL A 619 19.30 -11.14 10.78
N ARG A 620 19.22 -9.81 10.73
CA ARG A 620 20.35 -8.92 11.03
C ARG A 620 20.83 -9.08 12.47
N ARG A 621 19.91 -9.12 13.45
CA ARG A 621 20.24 -9.29 14.88
C ARG A 621 20.86 -10.64 15.19
N LEU A 622 20.49 -11.70 14.46
CA LEU A 622 21.12 -13.01 14.62
C LEU A 622 22.58 -13.02 14.22
N HIS A 623 23.00 -12.20 13.25
CA HIS A 623 24.41 -12.07 12.94
C HIS A 623 25.21 -11.39 14.06
N ASP A 624 24.55 -10.71 15.00
CA ASP A 624 25.19 -10.03 16.13
C ASP A 624 25.24 -10.97 17.36
N PRO A 625 26.42 -11.45 17.77
CA PRO A 625 26.57 -12.34 18.93
C PRO A 625 26.24 -11.68 20.28
N THR A 626 26.02 -10.36 20.31
CA THR A 626 25.73 -9.59 21.53
C THR A 626 24.25 -9.22 21.70
N ALA A 627 23.39 -9.55 20.74
CA ALA A 627 21.98 -9.16 20.76
C ALA A 627 21.16 -9.97 21.80
N PRO A 628 20.45 -9.30 22.74
CA PRO A 628 19.59 -9.99 23.71
C PRO A 628 18.24 -10.36 23.08
N GLY A 629 17.86 -11.65 23.14
CA GLY A 629 16.48 -12.10 22.93
C GLY A 629 16.30 -13.31 22.01
N VAL A 630 15.80 -14.39 22.61
CA VAL A 630 15.30 -15.62 21.96
C VAL A 630 13.90 -15.34 21.42
N LEU A 631 13.63 -15.61 20.13
CA LEU A 631 12.25 -15.65 19.63
C LEU A 631 11.50 -16.78 20.33
N THR A 632 10.21 -16.59 20.60
CA THR A 632 9.37 -17.76 20.84
C THR A 632 9.26 -18.55 19.54
N GLY A 633 9.45 -19.87 19.57
CA GLY A 633 9.44 -20.70 18.36
C GLY A 633 8.18 -20.52 17.51
N ASN A 634 7.04 -20.23 18.15
CA ASN A 634 5.74 -20.08 17.48
C ASN A 634 5.65 -18.84 16.56
N THR A 635 6.18 -17.68 16.96
CA THR A 635 6.14 -16.48 16.11
C THR A 635 7.08 -16.65 14.91
N PHE A 636 8.23 -17.30 15.12
CA PHE A 636 9.13 -17.68 14.04
C PHE A 636 8.44 -18.62 13.05
N ASP A 637 7.79 -19.68 13.51
CA ASP A 637 7.13 -20.66 12.62
C ASP A 637 6.09 -19.99 11.71
N ALA A 638 5.36 -19.02 12.26
CA ALA A 638 4.34 -18.27 11.55
C ALA A 638 4.96 -17.26 10.55
N MET A 639 6.00 -16.53 10.97
CA MET A 639 6.75 -15.58 10.13
C MET A 639 7.54 -16.28 9.02
N TYR A 640 8.23 -17.38 9.32
CA TYR A 640 8.97 -18.20 8.37
C TYR A 640 8.01 -18.77 7.33
N GLY A 641 6.90 -19.40 7.75
CA GLY A 641 5.89 -19.91 6.83
C GLY A 641 5.27 -18.83 5.93
N GLN A 642 5.03 -17.60 6.44
CA GLN A 642 4.52 -16.51 5.60
C GLN A 642 5.59 -15.81 4.75
N HIS A 643 6.79 -15.58 5.27
CA HIS A 643 7.90 -15.01 4.50
C HIS A 643 8.28 -15.96 3.37
N HIS A 644 8.37 -17.26 3.66
CA HIS A 644 8.57 -18.30 2.65
C HIS A 644 7.44 -18.29 1.61
N ARG A 645 6.16 -18.28 2.03
CA ARG A 645 5.01 -18.14 1.09
C ARG A 645 5.05 -16.83 0.29
N ALA A 646 5.45 -15.71 0.89
CA ALA A 646 5.50 -14.39 0.26
C ALA A 646 6.69 -14.25 -0.70
N VAL A 647 7.85 -14.82 -0.39
CA VAL A 647 9.03 -14.88 -1.26
C VAL A 647 8.75 -15.82 -2.43
N VAL A 648 8.15 -16.99 -2.18
CA VAL A 648 7.69 -17.91 -3.24
C VAL A 648 6.65 -17.22 -4.14
N ALA A 649 5.67 -16.53 -3.56
CA ALA A 649 4.64 -15.81 -4.31
C ALA A 649 5.14 -14.58 -5.07
N ARG A 650 6.16 -13.87 -4.57
CA ARG A 650 6.68 -12.63 -5.19
C ARG A 650 7.83 -12.84 -6.15
N GLN A 651 8.68 -13.84 -5.92
CA GLN A 651 9.94 -13.96 -6.65
C GLN A 651 10.04 -15.17 -7.58
N GLY A 652 9.20 -16.20 -7.44
CA GLY A 652 9.24 -17.37 -8.33
C GLY A 652 10.61 -18.05 -8.48
N LEU A 653 11.57 -17.73 -7.59
CA LEU A 653 12.99 -18.06 -7.73
C LEU A 653 13.41 -19.06 -6.65
N TRP A 654 14.14 -20.09 -7.09
CA TRP A 654 14.90 -21.03 -6.26
C TRP A 654 15.78 -20.35 -5.20
N ALA A 655 16.27 -19.12 -5.44
CA ALA A 655 17.15 -18.37 -4.54
C ALA A 655 16.53 -18.08 -3.16
N GLY A 656 15.21 -17.85 -3.08
CA GLY A 656 14.53 -17.62 -1.80
C GLY A 656 14.48 -18.86 -0.90
N PHE A 657 14.55 -20.05 -1.50
CA PHE A 657 14.58 -21.32 -0.77
C PHE A 657 15.95 -21.60 -0.15
N GLU A 658 17.04 -21.26 -0.84
CA GLU A 658 18.40 -21.43 -0.31
C GLU A 658 18.68 -20.50 0.87
N ASP A 659 18.24 -19.24 0.78
CA ASP A 659 18.35 -18.29 1.89
C ASP A 659 17.52 -18.79 3.09
N ALA A 660 16.28 -19.24 2.88
CA ALA A 660 15.46 -19.80 3.95
C ALA A 660 16.09 -21.05 4.61
N ARG A 661 16.67 -21.96 3.82
CA ARG A 661 17.42 -23.13 4.31
C ARG A 661 18.64 -22.69 5.13
N ARG A 662 19.44 -21.74 4.64
CA ARG A 662 20.63 -21.20 5.34
C ARG A 662 20.27 -20.59 6.69
N TRP A 663 19.16 -19.85 6.75
CA TRP A 663 18.67 -19.25 7.99
C TRP A 663 18.20 -20.27 9.00
N ARG A 664 17.47 -21.29 8.53
CA ARG A 664 17.06 -22.44 9.35
C ARG A 664 18.28 -23.16 9.94
N ASP A 665 19.32 -23.40 9.14
CA ASP A 665 20.51 -24.17 9.57
C ASP A 665 21.33 -23.42 10.63
N LEU A 666 21.56 -22.11 10.44
CA LEU A 666 22.24 -21.25 11.42
C LEU A 666 21.54 -21.24 12.80
N MET A 667 20.22 -21.42 12.83
CA MET A 667 19.42 -21.43 14.06
C MET A 667 19.46 -22.76 14.79
N ALA A 668 19.52 -23.86 14.03
CA ALA A 668 19.77 -25.17 14.57
C ALA A 668 21.13 -25.20 15.27
N GLU A 669 22.15 -24.61 14.65
CA GLU A 669 23.49 -24.46 15.25
C GLU A 669 23.48 -23.64 16.55
N ARG A 670 22.58 -22.63 16.66
CA ARG A 670 22.47 -21.77 17.85
C ARG A 670 21.46 -22.25 18.90
N GLY A 671 20.78 -23.39 18.68
CA GLY A 671 19.82 -23.95 19.64
C GLY A 671 18.57 -23.07 19.87
N MET A 672 18.22 -22.21 18.92
CA MET A 672 17.18 -21.19 19.09
C MET A 672 15.75 -21.68 18.80
N VAL A 673 15.62 -22.88 18.23
CA VAL A 673 14.33 -23.52 17.91
C VAL A 673 14.33 -24.92 18.51
N ALA A 674 13.23 -25.32 19.13
CA ALA A 674 13.09 -26.66 19.67
C ALA A 674 13.29 -27.70 18.55
N PRO A 675 13.99 -28.83 18.79
CA PRO A 675 14.26 -29.85 17.78
C PRO A 675 13.01 -30.32 17.02
N ARG A 676 11.85 -30.34 17.71
CA ARG A 676 10.53 -30.70 17.15
C ARG A 676 10.03 -29.70 16.11
N ALA A 677 9.96 -28.42 16.47
CA ALA A 677 9.57 -27.35 15.55
C ALA A 677 10.53 -27.27 14.35
N MET A 678 11.82 -27.54 14.58
CA MET A 678 12.82 -27.59 13.51
C MET A 678 12.55 -28.72 12.50
N ALA A 679 12.09 -29.89 12.94
CA ALA A 679 11.71 -30.97 12.04
C ALA A 679 10.51 -30.58 11.17
N CYS A 680 9.47 -29.98 11.76
CA CYS A 680 8.32 -29.42 11.02
C CYS A 680 8.76 -28.41 9.95
N LEU A 681 9.66 -27.49 10.30
CA LEU A 681 10.18 -26.47 9.39
C LEU A 681 11.04 -27.07 8.26
N ARG A 682 11.86 -28.09 8.55
CA ARG A 682 12.61 -28.83 7.52
C ARG A 682 11.64 -29.49 6.55
N MET A 683 10.64 -30.20 7.06
CA MET A 683 9.66 -30.89 6.24
C MET A 683 8.82 -29.93 5.40
N GLU A 684 8.35 -28.82 5.97
CA GLU A 684 7.57 -27.79 5.27
C GLU A 684 8.39 -27.12 4.16
N SER A 685 9.66 -26.81 4.42
CA SER A 685 10.57 -26.25 3.41
C SER A 685 10.77 -27.20 2.22
N LEU A 686 11.00 -28.49 2.50
CA LEU A 686 11.20 -29.51 1.48
C LEU A 686 9.93 -29.69 0.63
N VAL A 687 8.76 -29.79 1.28
CA VAL A 687 7.45 -29.88 0.61
C VAL A 687 7.20 -28.67 -0.29
N LEU A 688 7.41 -27.45 0.22
CA LEU A 688 7.16 -26.24 -0.55
C LEU A 688 8.18 -26.04 -1.69
N SER A 689 9.41 -26.54 -1.53
CA SER A 689 10.45 -26.55 -2.58
C SER A 689 10.31 -27.68 -3.59
N GLN A 690 9.33 -28.57 -3.39
CA GLN A 690 9.12 -29.78 -4.19
C GLN A 690 10.34 -30.71 -4.23
N ASP A 691 11.18 -30.66 -3.19
CA ASP A 691 12.35 -31.51 -3.01
C ASP A 691 11.91 -32.84 -2.40
N TRP A 692 11.25 -33.67 -3.21
CA TRP A 692 10.62 -34.90 -2.75
C TRP A 692 11.63 -35.96 -2.29
N ALA A 693 12.85 -35.93 -2.84
CA ALA A 693 13.96 -36.78 -2.37
C ALA A 693 14.40 -36.35 -0.97
N GLY A 694 14.58 -35.05 -0.73
CA GLY A 694 14.85 -34.54 0.61
C GLY A 694 13.71 -34.79 1.59
N CYS A 695 12.44 -34.68 1.17
CA CYS A 695 11.28 -35.08 1.98
C CYS A 695 11.41 -36.53 2.45
N ARG A 696 11.78 -37.46 1.55
CA ARG A 696 11.97 -38.87 1.88
C ARG A 696 13.07 -39.07 2.92
N ASP A 697 14.20 -38.40 2.75
CA ASP A 697 15.30 -38.50 3.70
C ASP A 697 14.94 -37.93 5.08
N GLU A 698 14.26 -36.77 5.14
CA GLU A 698 13.79 -36.16 6.39
C GLU A 698 12.77 -37.06 7.11
N ILE A 699 11.83 -37.66 6.39
CA ILE A 699 10.87 -38.63 6.95
C ILE A 699 11.59 -39.83 7.57
N LEU A 700 12.61 -40.35 6.90
CA LEU A 700 13.38 -41.50 7.37
C LEU A 700 14.29 -41.17 8.57
N HIS A 701 14.75 -39.92 8.71
CA HIS A 701 15.55 -39.44 9.84
C HIS A 701 14.70 -38.97 11.02
N GLY A 702 13.57 -38.29 10.77
CA GLY A 702 12.66 -37.72 11.76
C GLY A 702 11.55 -38.67 12.21
N ARG A 703 11.79 -39.98 12.25
CA ARG A 703 10.75 -41.01 12.54
C ARG A 703 10.07 -40.82 13.89
N GLU A 704 10.82 -40.36 14.89
CA GLU A 704 10.29 -40.09 16.23
C GLU A 704 9.28 -38.93 16.22
N GLN A 705 9.45 -37.96 15.30
CA GLN A 705 8.57 -36.79 15.18
C GLN A 705 7.22 -37.12 14.56
N LEU A 706 7.14 -38.19 13.74
CA LEU A 706 5.87 -38.70 13.20
C LEU A 706 4.89 -39.10 14.29
N ALA A 707 5.38 -39.50 15.46
CA ALA A 707 4.54 -39.91 16.58
C ALA A 707 4.20 -38.77 17.56
N GLU A 708 4.87 -37.62 17.46
CA GLU A 708 4.81 -36.56 18.49
C GLU A 708 4.15 -35.27 17.99
N ASP A 709 4.20 -34.97 16.69
CA ASP A 709 3.67 -33.73 16.11
C ASP A 709 2.74 -34.03 14.90
N PRO A 710 1.42 -33.79 15.01
CA PRO A 710 0.48 -33.98 13.92
C PRO A 710 0.82 -33.16 12.66
N ARG A 711 1.37 -31.94 12.81
CA ARG A 711 1.75 -31.09 11.68
C ARG A 711 2.92 -31.69 10.90
N TYR A 712 3.92 -32.23 11.60
CA TYR A 712 5.02 -32.96 10.97
C TYR A 712 4.49 -34.17 10.20
N GLY A 713 3.59 -34.93 10.82
CA GLY A 713 2.88 -36.05 10.23
C GLY A 713 2.20 -35.72 8.92
N PHE A 714 1.41 -34.64 8.90
CA PHE A 714 0.72 -34.18 7.71
C PHE A 714 1.68 -33.75 6.59
N LEU A 715 2.75 -33.03 6.90
CA LEU A 715 3.77 -32.63 5.92
C LEU A 715 4.55 -33.84 5.38
N ALA A 716 4.88 -34.80 6.24
CA ALA A 716 5.49 -36.07 5.89
C ALA A 716 4.62 -36.88 4.92
N MET A 717 3.31 -36.95 5.18
CA MET A 717 2.35 -37.60 4.27
C MET A 717 2.34 -36.92 2.91
N TYR A 718 2.23 -35.59 2.88
CA TYR A 718 2.23 -34.81 1.64
C TYR A 718 3.52 -35.02 0.83
N GLY A 719 4.68 -34.98 1.50
CA GLY A 719 5.97 -35.29 0.89
C GLY A 719 6.04 -36.70 0.31
N ALA A 720 5.54 -37.71 1.03
CA ALA A 720 5.51 -39.10 0.57
C ALA A 720 4.58 -39.31 -0.64
N ILE A 721 3.43 -38.62 -0.66
CA ILE A 721 2.51 -38.62 -1.81
C ILE A 721 3.19 -38.06 -3.06
N HIS A 722 3.82 -36.90 -2.93
CA HIS A 722 4.42 -36.24 -4.08
C HIS A 722 5.75 -36.86 -4.51
N ALA A 723 6.44 -37.57 -3.62
CA ALA A 723 7.56 -38.46 -3.96
C ALA A 723 7.13 -39.70 -4.76
N ASN A 724 5.83 -39.98 -4.86
CA ASN A 724 5.27 -41.15 -5.53
C ASN A 724 5.88 -42.47 -5.00
N ASP A 725 6.08 -42.55 -3.68
CA ASP A 725 6.65 -43.71 -2.98
C ASP A 725 5.57 -44.33 -2.06
N PRO A 726 4.82 -45.35 -2.54
CA PRO A 726 3.74 -45.98 -1.77
C PRO A 726 4.21 -46.65 -0.47
N ALA A 727 5.47 -47.12 -0.43
CA ALA A 727 6.03 -47.77 0.74
C ALA A 727 6.36 -46.74 1.84
N LEU A 728 6.92 -45.59 1.43
CA LEU A 728 7.16 -44.47 2.34
C LEU A 728 5.84 -43.89 2.88
N PHE A 729 4.82 -43.75 2.03
CA PHE A 729 3.49 -43.32 2.46
C PHE A 729 2.89 -44.31 3.48
N GLY A 730 2.93 -45.61 3.18
CA GLY A 730 2.51 -46.66 4.11
C GLY A 730 3.24 -46.61 5.45
N PHE A 731 4.56 -46.39 5.43
CA PHE A 731 5.38 -46.22 6.64
C PHE A 731 4.92 -45.04 7.52
N VAL A 732 4.66 -43.88 6.91
CA VAL A 732 4.15 -42.69 7.61
C VAL A 732 2.78 -42.97 8.24
N CYS A 733 1.87 -43.62 7.51
CA CYS A 733 0.55 -44.00 8.01
C CYS A 733 0.62 -44.98 9.19
N THR A 734 1.55 -45.94 9.16
CA THR A 734 1.71 -46.91 10.25
C THR A 734 2.43 -46.35 11.47
N SER A 735 3.18 -45.26 11.31
CA SER A 735 3.95 -44.61 12.37
C SER A 735 3.17 -43.49 13.07
N ALA A 736 1.99 -43.16 12.56
CA ALA A 736 1.04 -42.22 13.16
C ALA A 736 0.49 -42.74 14.51
N PRO A 737 0.42 -41.92 15.57
CA PRO A 737 -0.18 -42.32 16.85
C PRO A 737 -1.68 -42.59 16.73
N ALA A 738 -2.20 -43.45 17.60
CA ALA A 738 -3.64 -43.61 17.80
C ALA A 738 -4.36 -42.31 18.22
N ALA A 739 -3.63 -41.27 18.65
CA ALA A 739 -4.18 -39.94 18.92
C ALA A 739 -4.56 -39.15 17.65
N TRP A 740 -4.13 -39.58 16.45
CA TRP A 740 -4.61 -39.04 15.17
C TRP A 740 -5.96 -39.67 14.74
N ASN A 741 -6.49 -40.62 15.52
CA ASN A 741 -7.76 -41.32 15.24
C ASN A 741 -9.01 -40.46 15.47
N GLU A 742 -9.00 -39.19 15.07
CA GLU A 742 -10.25 -38.58 14.67
C GLU A 742 -10.60 -39.19 13.30
N GLU A 743 -11.72 -39.90 13.17
CA GLU A 743 -12.20 -40.54 11.92
C GLU A 743 -11.94 -39.72 10.64
N PRO A 744 -12.06 -38.37 10.64
CA PRO A 744 -11.78 -37.55 9.46
C PRO A 744 -10.32 -37.60 8.99
N ALA A 745 -9.32 -37.70 9.87
CA ALA A 745 -7.91 -37.75 9.47
C ALA A 745 -7.55 -39.08 8.78
N MET A 746 -8.19 -40.19 9.17
CA MET A 746 -8.03 -41.49 8.53
C MET A 746 -8.78 -41.59 7.20
N ALA A 747 -10.00 -41.05 7.11
CA ALA A 747 -10.70 -40.93 5.84
C ALA A 747 -9.92 -40.05 4.84
N MET A 748 -9.28 -38.99 5.32
CA MET A 748 -8.37 -38.14 4.55
C MET A 748 -7.16 -38.89 4.01
N LEU A 749 -6.54 -39.72 4.86
CA LEU A 749 -5.42 -40.59 4.50
C LEU A 749 -5.80 -41.54 3.36
N GLU A 750 -6.99 -42.13 3.42
CA GLU A 750 -7.53 -42.99 2.36
C GLU A 750 -7.75 -42.24 1.04
N VAL A 751 -8.30 -41.01 1.08
CA VAL A 751 -8.47 -40.16 -0.12
C VAL A 751 -7.13 -39.99 -0.85
N TRP A 752 -6.07 -39.60 -0.13
CA TRP A 752 -4.76 -39.37 -0.73
C TRP A 752 -4.03 -40.66 -1.14
N ARG A 753 -4.24 -41.77 -0.41
CA ARG A 753 -3.77 -43.10 -0.80
C ARG A 753 -4.33 -43.50 -2.17
N HIS A 754 -5.62 -43.28 -2.38
CA HIS A 754 -6.28 -43.60 -3.64
C HIS A 754 -5.84 -42.66 -4.78
N VAL A 755 -5.54 -41.38 -4.50
CA VAL A 755 -4.92 -40.46 -5.49
C VAL A 755 -3.57 -41.00 -5.97
N LEU A 756 -2.72 -41.50 -5.07
CA LEU A 756 -1.43 -42.12 -5.41
C LEU A 756 -1.59 -43.36 -6.28
N LEU A 757 -2.54 -44.22 -5.92
CA LEU A 757 -2.85 -45.44 -6.66
C LEU A 757 -3.60 -45.18 -7.97
N ARG A 758 -3.96 -43.92 -8.26
CA ARG A 758 -4.78 -43.48 -9.39
C ARG A 758 -6.15 -44.18 -9.44
N ASP A 759 -6.68 -44.54 -8.28
CA ASP A 759 -8.01 -45.12 -8.12
C ASP A 759 -9.03 -44.01 -7.85
N TRP A 760 -9.40 -43.28 -8.90
CA TRP A 760 -10.19 -42.05 -8.79
C TRP A 760 -11.60 -42.26 -8.24
N GLN A 761 -12.18 -43.44 -8.42
CA GLN A 761 -13.49 -43.75 -7.85
C GLN A 761 -13.40 -43.90 -6.33
N ALA A 762 -12.39 -44.64 -5.85
CA ALA A 762 -12.15 -44.81 -4.43
C ALA A 762 -11.77 -43.49 -3.72
N VAL A 763 -11.16 -42.52 -4.43
CA VAL A 763 -10.98 -41.14 -3.91
C VAL A 763 -12.32 -40.51 -3.54
N LEU A 764 -13.32 -40.61 -4.42
CA LEU A 764 -14.64 -40.02 -4.18
C LEU A 764 -15.42 -40.77 -3.11
N ASP A 765 -15.28 -42.10 -3.05
CA ASP A 765 -15.94 -42.93 -2.03
C ASP A 765 -15.35 -42.66 -0.64
N ALA A 766 -14.02 -42.58 -0.53
CA ALA A 766 -13.33 -42.19 0.71
C ALA A 766 -13.69 -40.75 1.14
N ALA A 767 -13.88 -39.84 0.17
CA ALA A 767 -14.24 -38.46 0.47
C ALA A 767 -15.68 -38.29 1.01
N GLN A 768 -16.59 -39.22 0.72
CA GLN A 768 -17.95 -39.19 1.28
C GLN A 768 -17.97 -39.43 2.79
N ALA A 769 -16.99 -40.16 3.32
CA ALA A 769 -16.83 -40.40 4.74
C ALA A 769 -16.36 -39.17 5.54
N LEU A 770 -15.98 -38.07 4.88
CA LEU A 770 -15.46 -36.84 5.51
C LEU A 770 -16.55 -35.82 5.90
N ALA A 771 -17.84 -36.10 5.71
CA ALA A 771 -18.91 -35.11 5.90
C ALA A 771 -19.63 -35.21 7.28
N PRO A 772 -19.82 -34.10 8.02
CA PRO A 772 -19.31 -32.74 7.80
C PRO A 772 -17.89 -32.54 8.36
N SER A 773 -17.01 -31.88 7.58
CA SER A 773 -15.58 -31.83 7.89
C SER A 773 -15.24 -30.87 9.05
N PRO A 774 -14.37 -31.27 9.99
CA PRO A 774 -13.67 -30.33 10.89
C PRO A 774 -12.80 -29.35 10.09
N ASP A 775 -12.49 -28.18 10.67
CA ASP A 775 -11.58 -27.18 10.06
C ASP A 775 -10.19 -27.76 9.75
N SER A 776 -9.74 -28.75 10.53
CA SER A 776 -8.48 -29.49 10.36
C SER A 776 -8.37 -30.20 8.99
N CYS A 777 -9.49 -30.63 8.40
CA CYS A 777 -9.49 -31.30 7.08
C CYS A 777 -9.28 -30.32 5.91
N ARG A 778 -9.57 -29.03 6.09
CA ARG A 778 -9.44 -28.01 5.04
C ARG A 778 -7.98 -27.64 4.77
N GLU A 779 -7.11 -27.76 5.77
CA GLU A 779 -5.67 -27.51 5.62
C GLU A 779 -5.01 -28.46 4.61
N LEU A 780 -5.58 -29.67 4.45
CA LEU A 780 -5.06 -30.73 3.57
C LEU A 780 -5.69 -30.73 2.17
N ARG A 781 -6.59 -29.78 1.87
CA ARG A 781 -7.08 -29.48 0.51
C ARG A 781 -7.71 -30.67 -0.23
N TYR A 782 -8.40 -31.54 0.50
CA TYR A 782 -9.02 -32.76 -0.06
C TYR A 782 -10.07 -32.46 -1.13
N GLU A 783 -10.73 -31.30 -1.08
CA GLU A 783 -11.66 -30.89 -2.12
C GLU A 783 -10.95 -30.75 -3.47
N LEU A 784 -9.65 -30.40 -3.49
CA LEU A 784 -8.85 -30.39 -4.71
C LEU A 784 -8.55 -31.81 -5.22
N ALA A 785 -8.31 -32.76 -4.32
CA ALA A 785 -8.16 -34.18 -4.69
C ALA A 785 -9.45 -34.73 -5.31
N CYS A 786 -10.60 -34.39 -4.74
CA CYS A 786 -11.91 -34.76 -5.28
C CYS A 786 -12.20 -34.08 -6.61
N ALA A 787 -11.87 -32.79 -6.74
CA ALA A 787 -11.99 -32.06 -8.00
C ALA A 787 -11.15 -32.71 -9.10
N ARG A 788 -9.92 -33.10 -8.76
CA ARG A 788 -9.03 -33.84 -9.66
C ARG A 788 -9.62 -35.20 -10.03
N ALA A 789 -10.07 -36.00 -9.06
CA ALA A 789 -10.67 -37.32 -9.32
C ALA A 789 -11.87 -37.23 -10.26
N CYS A 790 -12.79 -36.28 -10.02
CA CYS A 790 -13.90 -35.99 -10.92
C CYS A 790 -13.41 -35.63 -12.34
N ARG A 791 -12.37 -34.79 -12.47
CA ARG A 791 -11.80 -34.43 -13.78
C ARG A 791 -11.19 -35.63 -14.51
N GLU A 792 -10.43 -36.47 -13.82
CA GLU A 792 -9.81 -37.68 -14.40
C GLU A 792 -10.87 -38.73 -14.79
N LEU A 793 -12.01 -38.77 -14.10
CA LEU A 793 -13.18 -39.59 -14.45
C LEU A 793 -14.06 -38.98 -15.56
N GLY A 794 -13.78 -37.75 -15.99
CA GLY A 794 -14.58 -37.01 -16.98
C GLY A 794 -15.83 -36.32 -16.44
N ASP A 795 -16.07 -36.35 -15.12
CA ASP A 795 -17.14 -35.59 -14.44
C ASP A 795 -16.73 -34.13 -14.20
N HIS A 796 -16.78 -33.32 -15.26
CA HIS A 796 -16.40 -31.90 -15.19
C HIS A 796 -17.32 -31.06 -14.27
N ASP A 797 -18.59 -31.43 -14.16
CA ASP A 797 -19.55 -30.73 -13.29
C ASP A 797 -19.29 -31.04 -11.82
N GLY A 798 -18.97 -32.29 -11.48
CA GLY A 798 -18.49 -32.68 -10.16
C GLY A 798 -17.21 -31.96 -9.77
N ALA A 799 -16.23 -31.89 -10.68
CA ALA A 799 -15.00 -31.16 -10.45
C ALA A 799 -15.26 -29.69 -10.12
N LYS A 800 -16.15 -29.03 -10.88
CA LYS A 800 -16.54 -27.64 -10.63
C LYS A 800 -17.23 -27.46 -9.28
N ARG A 801 -18.11 -28.38 -8.86
CA ARG A 801 -18.78 -28.31 -7.54
C ARG A 801 -17.77 -28.36 -6.40
N TRP A 802 -16.78 -29.25 -6.48
CA TRP A 802 -15.73 -29.35 -5.47
C TRP A 802 -14.84 -28.10 -5.42
N LEU A 803 -14.50 -27.51 -6.57
CA LEU A 803 -13.74 -26.25 -6.61
C LEU A 803 -14.54 -25.07 -6.01
N ILE A 804 -15.85 -24.99 -6.25
CA ILE A 804 -16.71 -23.98 -5.61
C ILE A 804 -16.75 -24.19 -4.09
N ALA A 805 -16.80 -25.44 -3.62
CA ALA A 805 -16.78 -25.74 -2.21
C ALA A 805 -15.45 -25.29 -1.56
N TYR A 806 -14.33 -25.55 -2.24
CA TYR A 806 -13.00 -25.10 -1.82
C TYR A 806 -12.88 -23.57 -1.77
N GLU A 807 -13.36 -22.87 -2.80
CA GLU A 807 -13.27 -21.40 -2.90
C GLU A 807 -14.05 -20.67 -1.80
N ARG A 808 -15.08 -21.30 -1.20
CA ARG A 808 -15.83 -20.70 -0.08
C ARG A 808 -14.96 -20.39 1.13
N HIS A 809 -13.92 -21.19 1.36
CA HIS A 809 -13.01 -21.04 2.51
C HIS A 809 -11.56 -20.68 2.11
N SER A 810 -11.17 -20.90 0.85
CA SER A 810 -9.81 -20.65 0.33
C SER A 810 -9.81 -19.69 -0.87
N LYS A 811 -10.43 -18.49 -0.72
CA LYS A 811 -10.53 -17.50 -1.81
C LYS A 811 -9.14 -17.05 -2.30
N GLY A 812 -8.90 -17.21 -3.59
CA GLY A 812 -7.66 -16.77 -4.24
C GLY A 812 -6.45 -17.66 -3.96
N ASP A 813 -6.63 -18.84 -3.38
CA ASP A 813 -5.53 -19.81 -3.24
C ASP A 813 -5.05 -20.29 -4.63
N ALA A 814 -3.72 -20.28 -4.82
CA ALA A 814 -3.10 -20.59 -6.11
C ALA A 814 -3.36 -22.03 -6.56
N CYS A 815 -3.45 -23.00 -5.64
CA CYS A 815 -3.68 -24.40 -6.01
C CYS A 815 -5.12 -24.64 -6.50
N GLY A 816 -6.10 -23.98 -5.88
CA GLY A 816 -7.47 -23.97 -6.38
C GLY A 816 -7.59 -23.38 -7.78
N LEU A 817 -6.88 -22.27 -8.04
CA LEU A 817 -6.83 -21.64 -9.36
C LEU A 817 -6.13 -22.52 -10.41
N ILE A 818 -5.04 -23.22 -10.05
CA ILE A 818 -4.35 -24.15 -10.95
C ILE A 818 -5.26 -25.33 -11.33
N GLU A 819 -5.99 -25.92 -10.38
CA GLU A 819 -6.90 -27.01 -10.71
C GLU A 819 -8.09 -26.51 -11.54
N LEU A 820 -8.52 -25.25 -11.35
CA LEU A 820 -9.48 -24.60 -12.23
C LEU A 820 -8.93 -24.38 -13.65
N VAL A 821 -7.66 -24.00 -13.78
CA VAL A 821 -6.95 -23.94 -15.09
C VAL A 821 -7.02 -25.32 -15.76
N ARG A 822 -6.67 -26.39 -15.06
CA ARG A 822 -6.73 -27.77 -15.59
C ARG A 822 -8.13 -28.19 -15.99
N LEU A 823 -9.16 -27.81 -15.23
CA LEU A 823 -10.55 -28.06 -15.61
C LEU A 823 -10.95 -27.27 -16.87
N THR A 824 -10.55 -26.00 -16.98
CA THR A 824 -10.82 -25.20 -18.17
C THR A 824 -10.09 -25.74 -19.41
N LEU A 825 -8.90 -26.29 -19.24
CA LEU A 825 -8.15 -26.98 -20.30
C LEU A 825 -8.89 -28.23 -20.77
N ALA A 826 -9.30 -29.10 -19.84
CA ALA A 826 -10.06 -30.32 -20.16
C ALA A 826 -11.40 -30.03 -20.87
N THR A 827 -11.97 -28.84 -20.63
CA THR A 827 -13.23 -28.40 -21.25
C THR A 827 -13.05 -27.47 -22.47
N GLY A 828 -11.80 -27.21 -22.90
CA GLY A 828 -11.51 -26.36 -24.06
C GLY A 828 -11.85 -24.87 -23.89
N GLN A 829 -11.99 -24.38 -22.66
CA GLN A 829 -12.34 -22.99 -22.34
C GLN A 829 -11.10 -22.08 -22.31
N TRP A 830 -10.40 -21.94 -23.44
CA TRP A 830 -9.13 -21.22 -23.57
C TRP A 830 -9.13 -19.80 -22.99
N GLY A 831 -10.24 -19.06 -23.16
CA GLY A 831 -10.39 -17.70 -22.63
C GLY A 831 -10.24 -17.63 -21.10
N ARG A 832 -10.85 -18.58 -20.40
CA ARG A 832 -10.75 -18.67 -18.94
C ARG A 832 -9.40 -19.22 -18.50
N THR A 833 -8.86 -20.20 -19.23
CA THR A 833 -7.52 -20.74 -19.00
C THR A 833 -6.47 -19.62 -18.97
N VAL A 834 -6.42 -18.79 -20.02
CA VAL A 834 -5.50 -17.65 -20.10
C VAL A 834 -5.75 -16.66 -18.96
N GLN A 835 -7.01 -16.31 -18.70
CA GLN A 835 -7.36 -15.38 -17.62
C GLN A 835 -6.88 -15.86 -16.24
N TYR A 836 -7.08 -17.14 -15.92
CA TYR A 836 -6.64 -17.70 -14.64
C TYR A 836 -5.12 -17.83 -14.57
N LEU A 837 -4.45 -18.22 -15.66
CA LEU A 837 -3.00 -18.29 -15.71
C LEU A 837 -2.34 -16.91 -15.51
N GLU A 838 -2.87 -15.85 -16.15
CA GLU A 838 -2.40 -14.46 -15.92
C GLU A 838 -2.72 -13.96 -14.50
N HIS A 839 -3.75 -14.51 -13.86
CA HIS A 839 -4.08 -14.18 -12.48
C HIS A 839 -3.16 -14.87 -11.47
N VAL A 840 -2.81 -16.14 -11.72
CA VAL A 840 -1.93 -16.93 -10.84
C VAL A 840 -0.46 -16.53 -11.02
N TYR A 841 -0.03 -16.28 -12.26
CA TYR A 841 1.35 -16.01 -12.60
C TYR A 841 1.51 -14.58 -13.14
N CYS A 842 2.26 -13.77 -12.41
CA CYS A 842 2.56 -12.39 -12.80
C CYS A 842 3.48 -12.31 -14.04
N GLU A 843 4.35 -13.31 -14.23
CA GLU A 843 5.30 -13.40 -15.35
C GLU A 843 5.36 -14.85 -15.87
N GLU A 844 5.49 -15.02 -17.20
CA GLU A 844 5.48 -16.32 -17.87
C GLU A 844 6.64 -17.22 -17.43
N ARG A 845 7.78 -16.61 -17.06
CA ARG A 845 8.97 -17.35 -16.59
C ARG A 845 8.72 -18.11 -15.29
N ASN A 846 7.64 -17.83 -14.58
CA ASN A 846 7.28 -18.51 -13.34
C ASN A 846 6.29 -19.66 -13.56
N MET A 847 5.75 -19.83 -14.77
CA MET A 847 4.79 -20.89 -15.08
C MET A 847 5.49 -22.26 -15.20
N PRO A 848 4.96 -23.35 -14.62
CA PRO A 848 5.39 -24.72 -14.93
C PRO A 848 5.36 -24.99 -16.44
N ALA A 849 6.23 -25.86 -16.94
CA ALA A 849 6.41 -26.09 -18.38
C ALA A 849 5.12 -26.54 -19.09
N ASP A 850 4.34 -27.42 -18.47
CA ASP A 850 3.04 -27.88 -18.95
C ASP A 850 2.00 -26.74 -19.02
N LEU A 851 1.99 -25.87 -18.02
CA LEU A 851 1.08 -24.71 -17.99
C LEU A 851 1.50 -23.58 -18.92
N LEU A 852 2.81 -23.37 -19.12
CA LEU A 852 3.33 -22.42 -20.10
C LEU A 852 2.94 -22.86 -21.52
N LEU A 853 3.02 -24.15 -21.80
CA LEU A 853 2.53 -24.72 -23.06
C LEU A 853 1.04 -24.47 -23.26
N ALA A 854 0.23 -24.78 -22.25
CA ALA A 854 -1.20 -24.52 -22.24
C ALA A 854 -1.54 -23.02 -22.40
N TYR A 855 -0.73 -22.13 -21.80
CA TYR A 855 -0.87 -20.68 -21.95
C TYR A 855 -0.65 -20.25 -23.40
N LEU A 856 0.45 -20.71 -24.02
CA LEU A 856 0.77 -20.41 -25.41
C LEU A 856 -0.30 -20.92 -26.36
N ASP A 857 -0.78 -22.15 -26.15
CA ASP A 857 -1.87 -22.73 -26.94
C ASP A 857 -3.16 -21.93 -26.77
N GLY A 858 -3.51 -21.56 -25.54
CA GLY A 858 -4.65 -20.69 -25.27
C GLY A 858 -4.56 -19.33 -25.98
N LEU A 859 -3.39 -18.68 -25.94
CA LEU A 859 -3.19 -17.41 -26.65
C LEU A 859 -3.31 -17.56 -28.18
N ILE A 860 -2.80 -18.66 -28.73
CA ILE A 860 -2.89 -18.97 -30.16
C ILE A 860 -4.34 -19.23 -30.57
N GLU A 861 -5.08 -20.05 -29.83
CA GLU A 861 -6.48 -20.34 -30.13
C GLU A 861 -7.37 -19.10 -30.01
N LEU A 862 -7.06 -18.20 -29.06
CA LEU A 862 -7.71 -16.89 -28.92
C LEU A 862 -7.21 -15.84 -29.92
N LYS A 863 -6.28 -16.20 -30.82
CA LYS A 863 -5.68 -15.31 -31.83
C LYS A 863 -5.00 -14.07 -31.25
N GLN A 864 -4.48 -14.18 -30.02
CA GLN A 864 -3.74 -13.11 -29.33
C GLN A 864 -2.26 -13.16 -29.69
N TRP A 865 -1.96 -13.02 -30.98
CA TRP A 865 -0.63 -13.25 -31.56
C TRP A 865 0.50 -12.43 -30.91
N GLY A 866 0.24 -11.16 -30.59
CA GLY A 866 1.23 -10.28 -29.99
C GLY A 866 1.69 -10.74 -28.60
N LYS A 867 0.74 -11.19 -27.76
CA LYS A 867 1.05 -11.76 -26.45
C LYS A 867 1.73 -13.13 -26.56
N ALA A 868 1.27 -13.96 -27.49
CA ALA A 868 1.91 -15.26 -27.73
C ALA A 868 3.37 -15.07 -28.10
N LEU A 869 3.67 -14.10 -28.98
CA LEU A 869 5.02 -13.79 -29.41
C LEU A 869 5.90 -13.26 -28.27
N SER A 870 5.38 -12.41 -27.38
CA SER A 870 6.15 -11.89 -26.24
C SER A 870 6.55 -12.99 -25.23
N ALA A 871 5.78 -14.08 -25.16
CA ALA A 871 6.06 -15.23 -24.30
C ALA A 871 7.04 -16.25 -24.90
N MET A 872 7.35 -16.18 -26.20
CA MET A 872 8.22 -17.15 -26.89
C MET A 872 9.67 -17.19 -26.40
N PRO A 873 10.33 -16.08 -26.02
CA PRO A 873 11.68 -16.14 -25.45
C PRO A 873 11.76 -17.02 -24.21
N THR A 874 10.78 -16.89 -23.30
CA THR A 874 10.64 -17.73 -22.11
C THR A 874 10.39 -19.20 -22.47
N ALA A 875 9.56 -19.44 -23.49
CA ALA A 875 9.26 -20.79 -23.95
C ALA A 875 10.52 -21.51 -24.47
N ARG A 876 11.37 -20.79 -25.23
CA ARG A 876 12.65 -21.30 -25.74
C ARG A 876 13.62 -21.67 -24.63
N GLU A 877 13.65 -20.91 -23.54
CA GLU A 877 14.52 -21.18 -22.38
C GLU A 877 14.04 -22.37 -21.56
N ARG A 878 12.72 -22.51 -21.38
CA ARG A 878 12.14 -23.41 -20.37
C ARG A 878 11.59 -24.73 -20.90
N LEU A 879 11.29 -24.82 -22.20
CA LEU A 879 10.76 -26.05 -22.78
C LEU A 879 11.90 -26.91 -23.33
N PRO A 880 12.06 -28.15 -22.87
CA PRO A 880 13.22 -28.99 -23.21
C PRO A 880 13.24 -29.47 -24.66
N ASP A 881 12.10 -29.42 -25.36
CA ASP A 881 11.96 -29.88 -26.74
C ASP A 881 11.79 -28.70 -27.72
N GLU A 882 12.80 -28.53 -28.59
CA GLU A 882 12.83 -27.50 -29.64
C GLU A 882 11.63 -27.60 -30.59
N ALA A 883 11.22 -28.81 -30.95
CA ALA A 883 10.11 -29.04 -31.88
C ALA A 883 8.79 -28.44 -31.36
N VAL A 884 8.60 -28.51 -30.03
CA VAL A 884 7.35 -28.13 -29.37
C VAL A 884 7.16 -26.61 -29.36
N TRP A 885 8.19 -25.82 -29.03
CA TRP A 885 8.07 -24.37 -29.03
C TRP A 885 8.20 -23.77 -30.43
N LEU A 886 9.05 -24.35 -31.30
CA LEU A 886 9.28 -23.83 -32.65
C LEU A 886 8.01 -23.89 -33.51
N GLY A 887 7.25 -24.98 -33.45
CA GLY A 887 5.99 -25.10 -34.19
C GLY A 887 4.96 -24.03 -33.80
N ARG A 888 4.90 -23.66 -32.52
CA ARG A 888 4.01 -22.59 -32.02
C ARG A 888 4.48 -21.21 -32.46
N LEU A 889 5.79 -20.93 -32.36
CA LEU A 889 6.39 -19.68 -32.82
C LEU A 889 6.12 -19.46 -34.32
N VAL A 890 6.41 -20.47 -35.16
CA VAL A 890 6.20 -20.39 -36.61
C VAL A 890 4.73 -20.18 -36.95
N ARG A 891 3.82 -20.88 -36.26
CA ARG A 891 2.36 -20.66 -36.42
C ARG A 891 1.94 -19.22 -36.11
N VAL A 892 2.47 -18.63 -35.02
CA VAL A 892 2.21 -17.22 -34.65
C VAL A 892 2.77 -16.25 -35.69
N LEU A 893 4.03 -16.42 -36.11
CA LEU A 893 4.68 -15.54 -37.07
C LEU A 893 4.01 -15.61 -38.45
N MET A 894 3.62 -16.80 -38.91
CA MET A 894 2.85 -16.99 -40.15
C MET A 894 1.50 -16.28 -40.07
N ALA A 895 0.77 -16.39 -38.95
CA ALA A 895 -0.51 -15.70 -38.76
C ALA A 895 -0.38 -14.16 -38.75
N MET A 896 0.78 -13.64 -38.31
CA MET A 896 1.09 -12.21 -38.35
C MET A 896 1.66 -11.75 -39.70
N GLY A 897 1.90 -12.64 -40.66
CA GLY A 897 2.50 -12.33 -41.96
C GLY A 897 4.00 -12.01 -41.90
N ARG A 898 4.70 -12.40 -40.83
CA ARG A 898 6.13 -12.13 -40.60
C ARG A 898 7.01 -13.22 -41.22
N HIS A 899 6.91 -13.38 -42.54
CA HIS A 899 7.51 -14.50 -43.27
C HIS A 899 9.05 -14.49 -43.24
N GLU A 900 9.71 -13.32 -43.24
CA GLU A 900 11.17 -13.23 -43.17
C GLU A 900 11.72 -13.80 -41.85
N GLU A 901 11.03 -13.58 -40.73
CA GLU A 901 11.41 -14.11 -39.43
C GLU A 901 11.17 -15.61 -39.34
N VAL A 902 10.10 -16.13 -39.94
CA VAL A 902 9.90 -17.59 -40.07
C VAL A 902 11.09 -18.23 -40.77
N VAL A 903 11.56 -17.65 -41.87
CA VAL A 903 12.72 -18.17 -42.60
C VAL A 903 13.99 -18.11 -41.74
N ALA A 904 14.19 -17.03 -40.98
CA ALA A 904 15.35 -16.88 -40.10
C ALA A 904 15.36 -17.93 -38.98
N GLU A 905 14.23 -18.10 -38.29
CA GLU A 905 14.07 -19.05 -37.17
C GLU A 905 14.18 -20.50 -37.65
N CYS A 906 13.51 -20.86 -38.74
CA CYS A 906 13.57 -22.21 -39.30
C CYS A 906 14.97 -22.56 -39.86
N ARG A 907 15.78 -21.57 -40.24
CA ARG A 907 17.17 -21.79 -40.68
C ARG A 907 18.11 -22.10 -39.50
N GLN A 908 17.79 -21.59 -38.31
CA GLN A 908 18.59 -21.82 -37.11
C GLN A 908 18.23 -23.13 -36.39
N ALA A 909 17.05 -23.67 -36.64
CA ALA A 909 16.57 -24.90 -36.01
C ALA A 909 17.43 -26.13 -36.37
N ILE A 910 17.72 -26.97 -35.38
CA ILE A 910 18.51 -28.20 -35.57
C ILE A 910 17.69 -29.25 -36.33
N LEU A 911 16.39 -29.33 -36.04
CA LEU A 911 15.44 -30.23 -36.68
C LEU A 911 14.13 -29.51 -36.94
N LEU A 912 13.61 -29.60 -38.16
CA LEU A 912 12.29 -29.08 -38.51
C LEU A 912 11.26 -30.22 -38.47
N PRO A 913 10.26 -30.15 -37.58
CA PRO A 913 9.12 -31.03 -37.65
C PRO A 913 8.42 -30.91 -39.01
N PRO A 914 7.80 -31.98 -39.54
CA PRO A 914 7.22 -31.97 -40.87
C PRO A 914 6.25 -30.81 -41.13
N ASP A 915 5.38 -30.50 -40.18
CA ASP A 915 4.41 -29.40 -40.32
C ASP A 915 5.10 -28.02 -40.34
N VAL A 916 6.19 -27.88 -39.59
CA VAL A 916 7.00 -26.65 -39.57
C VAL A 916 7.78 -26.50 -40.88
N ALA A 917 8.25 -27.60 -41.47
CA ALA A 917 8.93 -27.59 -42.77
C ALA A 917 8.01 -27.10 -43.89
N TRP A 918 6.73 -27.49 -43.88
CA TRP A 918 5.73 -26.98 -44.82
C TRP A 918 5.44 -25.48 -44.61
N MET A 919 5.32 -25.02 -43.36
CA MET A 919 5.18 -23.59 -43.06
C MET A 919 6.43 -22.78 -43.47
N HIS A 920 7.62 -23.36 -43.31
CA HIS A 920 8.89 -22.77 -43.76
C HIS A 920 8.93 -22.63 -45.29
N ALA A 921 8.52 -23.66 -46.04
CA ALA A 921 8.42 -23.58 -47.50
C ALA A 921 7.43 -22.49 -47.95
N GLN A 922 6.31 -22.35 -47.24
CA GLN A 922 5.34 -21.29 -47.51
C GLN A 922 5.94 -19.89 -47.27
N ALA A 923 6.70 -19.71 -46.20
CA ALA A 923 7.41 -18.47 -45.90
C ALA A 923 8.50 -18.13 -46.93
N LEU A 924 9.27 -19.14 -47.37
CA LEU A 924 10.25 -18.99 -48.45
C LEU A 924 9.58 -18.56 -49.77
N ARG A 925 8.44 -19.16 -50.11
CA ARG A 925 7.64 -18.75 -51.28
C ARG A 925 7.14 -17.30 -51.14
N ALA A 926 6.64 -16.92 -49.96
CA ALA A 926 6.14 -15.56 -49.71
C ALA A 926 7.23 -14.49 -49.79
N THR A 927 8.48 -14.82 -49.44
CA THR A 927 9.65 -13.94 -49.54
C THR A 927 10.36 -14.00 -50.90
N GLY A 928 9.82 -14.74 -51.88
CA GLY A 928 10.36 -14.84 -53.23
C GLY A 928 11.51 -15.85 -53.40
N GLN A 929 11.91 -16.56 -52.35
CA GLN A 929 12.97 -17.59 -52.35
C GLN A 929 12.43 -18.93 -52.86
N THR A 930 11.92 -18.95 -54.09
CA THR A 930 11.17 -20.08 -54.66
C THR A 930 11.99 -21.35 -54.86
N ALA A 931 13.30 -21.25 -55.14
CA ALA A 931 14.19 -22.41 -55.23
C ALA A 931 14.39 -23.10 -53.87
N ALA A 932 14.61 -22.32 -52.82
CA ALA A 932 14.73 -22.83 -51.45
C ALA A 932 13.39 -23.38 -50.94
N ALA A 933 12.26 -22.76 -51.32
CA ALA A 933 10.94 -23.28 -51.00
C ALA A 933 10.71 -24.68 -51.60
N HIS A 934 11.13 -24.90 -52.84
CA HIS A 934 11.04 -26.21 -53.50
C HIS A 934 11.87 -27.26 -52.75
N GLU A 935 13.11 -26.92 -52.41
CA GLU A 935 13.98 -27.80 -51.64
C GLU A 935 13.41 -28.14 -50.26
N ALA A 936 12.86 -27.15 -49.55
CA ALA A 936 12.25 -27.35 -48.25
C ALA A 936 11.05 -28.33 -48.29
N ILE A 937 10.23 -28.26 -49.34
CA ILE A 937 9.12 -29.20 -49.57
C ILE A 937 9.63 -30.64 -49.69
N HIS A 938 10.67 -30.86 -50.49
CA HIS A 938 11.26 -32.19 -50.68
C HIS A 938 11.97 -32.73 -49.43
N ARG A 939 12.42 -31.84 -48.54
CA ARG A 939 13.06 -32.19 -47.26
C ARG A 939 12.07 -32.28 -46.07
N ALA A 940 10.78 -32.03 -46.27
CA ALA A 940 9.79 -31.98 -45.19
C ALA A 940 9.54 -33.32 -44.48
N GLY A 941 10.14 -34.42 -44.94
CA GLY A 941 10.07 -35.75 -44.30
C GLY A 941 8.71 -36.44 -44.42
N ARG A 942 7.70 -35.77 -44.99
CA ARG A 942 6.40 -36.33 -45.40
C ARG A 942 5.91 -35.68 -46.69
N ASP A 943 5.10 -36.39 -47.45
CA ASP A 943 4.41 -35.80 -48.60
C ASP A 943 3.27 -34.85 -48.15
N ALA A 944 2.77 -34.06 -49.10
CA ALA A 944 1.67 -33.12 -48.87
C ALA A 944 0.40 -33.86 -48.41
N ALA A 945 -0.16 -33.42 -47.28
CA ALA A 945 -1.33 -34.00 -46.63
C ALA A 945 -2.59 -33.16 -46.83
N THR A 946 -2.46 -31.83 -46.98
CA THR A 946 -3.58 -30.89 -47.12
C THR A 946 -3.67 -30.32 -48.53
N VAL A 947 -4.85 -29.79 -48.90
CA VAL A 947 -5.03 -29.16 -50.22
C VAL A 947 -4.13 -27.94 -50.37
N GLU A 948 -3.92 -27.21 -49.28
CA GLU A 948 -3.05 -26.04 -49.20
C GLU A 948 -1.59 -26.40 -49.46
N GLU A 949 -1.12 -27.52 -48.91
CA GLU A 949 0.24 -28.04 -49.15
C GLU A 949 0.43 -28.50 -50.60
N TRP A 950 -0.54 -29.22 -51.17
CA TRP A 950 -0.53 -29.59 -52.59
C TRP A 950 -0.56 -28.37 -53.52
N ALA A 951 -1.36 -27.36 -53.18
CA ALA A 951 -1.43 -26.10 -53.93
C ALA A 951 -0.11 -25.33 -53.86
N LEU A 952 0.51 -25.26 -52.67
CA LEU A 952 1.82 -24.65 -52.46
C LEU A 952 2.89 -25.36 -53.30
N ARG A 953 2.91 -26.70 -53.30
CA ARG A 953 3.84 -27.49 -54.10
C ARG A 953 3.66 -27.25 -55.60
N ALA A 954 2.41 -27.24 -56.07
CA ALA A 954 2.10 -26.96 -57.47
C ALA A 954 2.58 -25.56 -57.89
N GLU A 955 2.31 -24.55 -57.06
CA GLU A 955 2.69 -23.17 -57.32
C GLU A 955 4.21 -22.97 -57.30
N VAL A 956 4.90 -23.50 -56.29
CA VAL A 956 6.36 -23.42 -56.19
C VAL A 956 7.01 -24.13 -57.38
N SER A 957 6.48 -25.28 -57.80
CA SER A 957 6.96 -26.01 -58.99
C SER A 957 6.77 -25.20 -60.27
N LEU A 958 5.62 -24.51 -60.42
CA LEU A 958 5.36 -23.63 -61.55
C LEU A 958 6.35 -22.45 -61.59
N LEU A 959 6.60 -21.80 -60.44
CA LEU A 959 7.56 -20.69 -60.32
C LEU A 959 9.01 -21.12 -60.62
N GLN A 960 9.33 -22.40 -60.44
CA GLN A 960 10.61 -23.00 -60.78
C GLN A 960 10.64 -23.61 -62.19
N ASN A 961 9.62 -23.35 -63.03
CA ASN A 961 9.47 -23.89 -64.38
C ASN A 961 9.50 -25.44 -64.45
N ARG A 962 9.12 -26.12 -63.35
CA ARG A 962 8.94 -27.58 -63.28
C ARG A 962 7.51 -27.94 -63.64
N LEU A 963 7.16 -27.70 -64.91
CA LEU A 963 5.79 -27.75 -65.39
C LEU A 963 5.14 -29.14 -65.25
N GLN A 964 5.92 -30.23 -65.39
CA GLN A 964 5.41 -31.59 -65.20
C GLN A 964 4.99 -31.84 -63.74
N GLU A 965 5.85 -31.50 -62.77
CA GLU A 965 5.55 -31.66 -61.34
C GLU A 965 4.33 -30.83 -60.92
N ALA A 966 4.20 -29.61 -61.47
CA ALA A 966 3.02 -28.78 -61.25
C ALA A 966 1.74 -29.41 -61.81
N CYS A 967 1.78 -29.98 -63.02
CA CYS A 967 0.66 -30.73 -63.60
C CYS A 967 0.27 -31.92 -62.73
N ASP A 968 1.24 -32.72 -62.28
CA ASP A 968 1.00 -33.90 -61.44
C ASP A 968 0.32 -33.52 -60.12
N CYS A 969 0.73 -32.40 -59.50
CA CYS A 969 0.10 -31.87 -58.30
C CYS A 969 -1.37 -31.47 -58.55
N TYR A 970 -1.66 -30.76 -59.66
CA TYR A 970 -3.04 -30.40 -59.97
C TYR A 970 -3.92 -31.62 -60.29
N GLU A 971 -3.38 -32.64 -60.95
CA GLU A 971 -4.09 -33.90 -61.19
C GLU A 971 -4.40 -34.63 -59.87
N HIS A 972 -3.44 -34.67 -58.94
CA HIS A 972 -3.65 -35.24 -57.62
C HIS A 972 -4.75 -34.49 -56.86
N MET A 973 -4.72 -33.15 -56.87
CA MET A 973 -5.76 -32.33 -56.24
C MET A 973 -7.14 -32.59 -56.83
N MET A 974 -7.27 -32.70 -58.16
CA MET A 974 -8.55 -33.01 -58.82
C MET A 974 -9.06 -34.41 -58.51
N ARG A 975 -8.17 -35.40 -58.36
CA ARG A 975 -8.54 -36.80 -58.04
C ARG A 975 -8.98 -36.97 -56.58
N HIS A 976 -8.26 -36.36 -55.65
CA HIS A 976 -8.43 -36.62 -54.21
C HIS A 976 -9.22 -35.54 -53.47
N PHE A 977 -9.36 -34.34 -54.04
CA PHE A 977 -10.07 -33.22 -53.42
C PHE A 977 -11.06 -32.53 -54.38
N PRO A 978 -12.03 -33.26 -54.94
CA PRO A 978 -12.91 -32.77 -56.03
C PRO A 978 -13.87 -31.63 -55.63
N ASN A 979 -14.14 -31.43 -54.34
CA ASN A 979 -15.09 -30.43 -53.84
C ASN A 979 -14.43 -29.11 -53.38
N THR A 980 -13.12 -28.97 -53.55
CA THR A 980 -12.38 -27.82 -52.99
C THR A 980 -12.55 -26.58 -53.86
N ARG A 981 -13.10 -25.50 -53.29
CA ARG A 981 -13.41 -24.22 -53.99
C ARG A 981 -12.17 -23.35 -54.32
N VAL A 982 -10.96 -23.91 -54.29
CA VAL A 982 -9.71 -23.15 -54.44
C VAL A 982 -9.38 -22.98 -55.93
N VAL A 983 -9.97 -21.96 -56.57
CA VAL A 983 -9.70 -21.56 -57.98
C VAL A 983 -10.13 -22.65 -59.01
N PRO A 984 -10.35 -22.35 -60.30
CA PRO A 984 -10.58 -23.40 -61.28
C PRO A 984 -9.28 -24.22 -61.48
N LEU A 985 -9.11 -25.30 -60.70
CA LEU A 985 -7.95 -26.20 -60.78
C LEU A 985 -7.73 -26.71 -62.20
N TYR A 986 -8.83 -26.95 -62.93
CA TYR A 986 -8.80 -27.32 -64.34
C TYR A 986 -8.14 -26.25 -65.23
N GLU A 987 -8.45 -24.96 -65.03
CA GLU A 987 -7.84 -23.88 -65.82
C GLU A 987 -6.34 -23.78 -65.54
N ARG A 988 -5.93 -23.87 -64.25
CA ARG A 988 -4.50 -23.85 -63.89
C ARG A 988 -3.75 -25.05 -64.46
N TRP A 989 -4.32 -26.24 -64.36
CA TRP A 989 -3.77 -27.45 -64.97
C TRP A 989 -3.68 -27.31 -66.50
N PHE A 990 -4.75 -26.87 -67.16
CA PHE A 990 -4.81 -26.73 -68.61
C PHE A 990 -3.77 -25.71 -69.12
N ASN A 991 -3.68 -24.55 -68.48
CA ASN A 991 -2.69 -23.53 -68.82
C ASN A 991 -1.25 -24.03 -68.59
N THR A 992 -1.00 -24.74 -67.49
CA THR A 992 0.33 -25.32 -67.21
C THR A 992 0.70 -26.40 -68.23
N LYS A 993 -0.28 -27.22 -68.64
CA LYS A 993 -0.12 -28.25 -69.66
C LYS A 993 0.12 -27.67 -71.05
N LEU A 994 -0.53 -26.55 -71.37
CA LEU A 994 -0.27 -25.79 -72.60
C LEU A 994 1.17 -25.25 -72.61
N LEU A 995 1.62 -24.64 -71.50
CA LEU A 995 3.00 -24.17 -71.34
C LEU A 995 4.01 -25.32 -71.52
N LEU A 996 3.74 -26.49 -70.92
CA LEU A 996 4.57 -27.68 -71.05
C LEU A 996 4.64 -28.22 -72.48
N ALA A 997 3.52 -28.17 -73.23
CA ALA A 997 3.49 -28.57 -74.62
C ALA A 997 4.28 -27.59 -75.52
N THR A 998 4.17 -26.28 -75.26
CA THR A 998 4.90 -25.26 -76.02
C THR A 998 6.40 -25.24 -75.72
N SER A 999 6.82 -25.53 -74.49
CA SER A 999 8.24 -25.59 -74.13
C SER A 999 8.95 -26.82 -74.74
N LYS A 1000 8.22 -27.92 -74.96
CA LYS A 1000 8.72 -29.11 -75.69
C LYS A 1000 8.81 -28.93 -77.21
N GLN A 1001 8.11 -27.94 -77.78
CA GLN A 1001 8.19 -27.59 -79.21
C GLN A 1001 9.27 -26.54 -79.52
N ALA A 1002 9.78 -25.83 -78.50
CA ALA A 1002 10.81 -24.80 -78.62
C ALA A 1002 12.23 -25.30 -78.29
N MET A 1003 12.36 -26.54 -77.80
CA MET A 1003 13.61 -27.33 -77.81
C MET A 1003 13.65 -28.19 -79.06
#